data_AF-A0A8M1HGE2-F1
#
_entry.id   AF-A0A8M1HGE2-F1
#
_cell.length_a   1.000
_cell.length_b   1.000
_cell.length_c   1.000
_cell.angle_alpha   90.00
_cell.angle_beta   90.00
_cell.angle_gamma   90.00
#
_symmetry.space_group_name_H-M   'P 1'
#
loop_
_entity.id
_entity.type
_entity.pdbx_description
1 polymer ?
#
loop_
_entity_poly.entity_id
_entity_poly.type
_entity_poly.pdbx_seq_one_letter_code
_entity_poly.pdbx_strand_id
1 'polypeptide(L)'
;MNVACLGPLTSFLASPAQCTMGPVLVLVCVLSLATGRAVLGGFKDMAAPCPVQCVCETRPWYTPQSLYHQAKTVDCNELHLHQVPANVSSDTQVLLLQSNNISSVTSELQNLTNLTELDLSQNHFTQVSSMGLSCLVYLVTLYLEENHIEELEDFSLRNLSSLEELYINHNRISSIGPRAFAGLTNLLRLHLNSNRLVAIDSRWFKSLPSLEILMIGENPILGLEEKNFLPLSRLHSLVLAGIGLTSVPSAAFLGLEDLESLSFFDNRLRSVPRDALSVLPNLKFLDLNRNPITQIQQGDFQNLQHLEELSLNNMEELLMVEQAAFHNLPEITKLDLCNNPQLSYIDPRAFSDLSSIRSLLLSNNQLSFLSGHLLFSLPTLEELSLHSNPLRCDCLSSWGPHLGNQSHLKLLDASVTLCSSPSHLTGQQLQDVVAMSAGQPITLKCWADADPSPQFYWVTPTGDKVSSEVMAAAIVSEEGHDLSRKMKHRVSEPGALVIEHAEPSDTGVYTCVAWNSDGADTKSISVFVDSPGSGGQWSEKVQQGTEPNGEHAWTSNSLSRAASLVVLAKVVHAQSVVLEWKLYPSTGQLLEGQNQQDAPLTLPWWASASVHIDNPQISYTTKVPVDVQEYNLTHLLPATEYHVCLTVSSFPPPSTASPSSPVHTSCLNITTKEASFSVELVASRRSGVALAAVMGSMFALSLMALLVVYMGRRVRQHKSCGHSLKTYMKHATSIPLNELYPPLITLWESEADKEKDDKEEEGREWEGEGGGSQIDTTKTYMW
;
A
#
# COMPACT_ATOMS: atom_id res chain seq x y z
N MET A 1 -72.63 -33.35 0.65
CA MET A 1 -71.41 -33.80 1.35
C MET A 1 -70.83 -32.57 2.00
N ASN A 2 -71.32 -32.16 3.18
CA ASN A 2 -70.73 -32.42 4.51
C ASN A 2 -69.20 -32.23 4.46
N VAL A 3 -68.56 -31.22 5.09
CA VAL A 3 -68.67 -30.74 6.48
C VAL A 3 -68.34 -29.23 6.58
N ALA A 4 -69.00 -28.51 7.50
CA ALA A 4 -68.84 -27.10 7.87
C ALA A 4 -67.56 -26.83 8.70
N CYS A 5 -67.02 -25.62 8.82
CA CYS A 5 -67.46 -24.64 9.82
C CYS A 5 -66.86 -23.22 9.59
N LEU A 6 -67.66 -22.23 9.98
CA LEU A 6 -67.33 -20.81 10.15
C LEU A 6 -66.26 -20.57 11.24
N GLY A 7 -65.47 -19.51 11.08
CA GLY A 7 -64.65 -18.88 12.13
C GLY A 7 -64.12 -17.51 11.66
N PRO A 8 -64.17 -16.43 12.48
CA PRO A 8 -64.17 -15.05 12.00
C PRO A 8 -62.80 -14.33 12.04
N LEU A 9 -62.75 -13.19 11.36
CA LEU A 9 -61.77 -12.11 11.51
C LEU A 9 -61.48 -11.79 12.99
N THR A 10 -60.21 -11.88 13.40
CA THR A 10 -59.70 -11.16 14.58
C THR A 10 -58.29 -10.64 14.31
N SER A 11 -58.23 -9.35 14.01
CA SER A 11 -57.15 -8.46 14.39
C SER A 11 -57.02 -8.45 15.93
N PHE A 12 -55.89 -8.85 16.50
CA PHE A 12 -55.53 -8.46 17.86
C PHE A 12 -54.01 -8.27 17.97
N LEU A 13 -53.67 -6.98 18.05
CA LEU A 13 -52.49 -6.34 18.61
C LEU A 13 -51.64 -7.24 19.53
N ALA A 14 -50.39 -7.48 19.14
CA ALA A 14 -49.34 -7.82 20.10
C ALA A 14 -49.18 -6.63 21.06
N SER A 15 -49.56 -6.84 22.32
CA SER A 15 -49.44 -5.83 23.36
C SER A 15 -47.98 -5.65 23.75
N PRO A 16 -47.51 -4.41 24.02
CA PRO A 16 -46.19 -4.20 24.61
C PRO A 16 -46.20 -4.78 26.02
N ALA A 17 -45.17 -5.53 26.40
CA ALA A 17 -44.93 -5.88 27.79
C ALA A 17 -44.74 -4.58 28.58
N GLN A 18 -45.81 -4.12 29.24
CA GLN A 18 -45.76 -2.98 30.13
C GLN A 18 -45.15 -3.44 31.46
N CYS A 19 -43.98 -2.92 31.80
CA CYS A 19 -43.41 -3.01 33.13
C CYS A 19 -44.22 -2.13 34.09
N THR A 20 -45.31 -2.66 34.64
CA THR A 20 -46.03 -2.02 35.74
C THR A 20 -45.59 -2.62 37.07
N MET A 21 -45.03 -1.78 37.95
CA MET A 21 -44.77 -2.08 39.36
C MET A 21 -46.11 -2.32 40.09
N GLY A 22 -46.34 -3.54 40.60
CA GLY A 22 -47.49 -3.89 41.44
C GLY A 22 -47.05 -4.30 42.85
N PRO A 23 -47.69 -3.80 43.94
CA PRO A 23 -47.24 -4.04 45.31
C PRO A 23 -47.78 -5.37 45.85
N VAL A 24 -46.91 -6.25 46.35
CA VAL A 24 -47.32 -7.48 47.02
C VAL A 24 -47.55 -7.21 48.51
N LEU A 25 -48.80 -7.41 48.95
CA LEU A 25 -49.24 -7.43 50.34
C LEU A 25 -48.49 -8.49 51.16
N VAL A 26 -47.94 -8.07 52.31
CA VAL A 26 -47.48 -8.97 53.38
C VAL A 26 -48.61 -9.14 54.39
N LEU A 27 -49.05 -10.38 54.58
CA LEU A 27 -49.94 -10.76 55.69
C LEU A 27 -49.48 -12.13 56.20
N VAL A 28 -48.93 -12.19 57.41
CA VAL A 28 -49.22 -13.21 58.46
C VAL A 28 -48.60 -12.78 59.80
N CYS A 29 -49.42 -12.91 60.84
CA CYS A 29 -49.25 -12.64 62.26
C CYS A 29 -48.01 -13.21 62.95
N VAL A 30 -47.51 -12.51 63.99
CA VAL A 30 -47.26 -13.08 65.34
C VAL A 30 -47.49 -12.01 66.42
N LEU A 31 -48.37 -12.32 67.38
CA LEU A 31 -48.49 -11.65 68.68
C LEU A 31 -47.48 -12.26 69.67
N SER A 32 -46.55 -11.46 70.19
CA SER A 32 -46.11 -11.54 71.59
C SER A 32 -45.36 -10.27 72.01
N LEU A 33 -45.84 -9.67 73.10
CA LEU A 33 -45.25 -8.53 73.80
C LEU A 33 -44.00 -8.95 74.57
N ALA A 34 -42.93 -8.14 74.53
CA ALA A 34 -42.43 -7.37 75.68
C ALA A 34 -40.90 -7.08 75.61
N THR A 35 -40.60 -5.78 75.74
CA THR A 35 -39.37 -5.16 76.27
C THR A 35 -38.06 -5.28 75.47
N GLY A 36 -37.73 -4.21 74.73
CA GLY A 36 -36.39 -3.92 74.26
C GLY A 36 -36.38 -2.60 73.50
N ARG A 37 -35.63 -1.61 73.99
CA ARG A 37 -35.58 -0.21 73.51
C ARG A 37 -35.35 -0.08 72.01
N ALA A 38 -36.04 0.91 71.44
CA ALA A 38 -35.82 1.46 70.12
C ALA A 38 -34.33 1.78 69.85
N VAL A 39 -33.83 1.28 68.72
CA VAL A 39 -32.85 1.98 67.90
C VAL A 39 -33.53 2.16 66.55
N LEU A 40 -33.95 3.40 66.27
CA LEU A 40 -34.23 3.86 64.92
C LEU A 40 -32.90 3.90 64.17
N GLY A 41 -32.52 2.75 63.60
CA GLY A 41 -31.48 2.67 62.59
C GLY A 41 -32.16 2.67 61.23
N GLY A 42 -31.86 3.67 60.41
CA GLY A 42 -32.40 3.79 59.06
C GLY A 42 -32.23 2.50 58.27
N PHE A 43 -33.22 2.19 57.42
CA PHE A 43 -33.06 1.24 56.33
C PHE A 43 -31.94 1.78 55.44
N LYS A 44 -30.72 1.35 55.72
CA LYS A 44 -29.57 1.47 54.83
C LYS A 44 -29.83 0.46 53.73
N ASP A 45 -29.85 0.93 52.49
CA ASP A 45 -29.99 0.11 51.28
C ASP A 45 -29.15 -1.17 51.44
N MET A 46 -29.82 -2.31 51.51
CA MET A 46 -29.16 -3.60 51.53
C MET A 46 -28.65 -3.81 50.10
N ALA A 47 -27.45 -3.29 49.81
CA ALA A 47 -26.74 -3.59 48.57
C ALA A 47 -26.79 -5.11 48.38
N ALA A 48 -27.35 -5.56 47.26
CA ALA A 48 -27.39 -6.99 46.96
C ALA A 48 -25.94 -7.50 47.01
N PRO A 49 -25.66 -8.59 47.75
CA PRO A 49 -24.31 -9.11 47.82
C PRO A 49 -23.87 -9.51 46.41
N CYS A 50 -22.66 -9.08 46.03
CA CYS A 50 -22.04 -9.44 44.76
C CYS A 50 -22.16 -10.96 44.52
N PRO A 51 -22.49 -11.42 43.30
CA PRO A 51 -22.52 -12.85 43.00
C PRO A 51 -21.19 -13.51 43.38
N VAL A 52 -21.26 -14.68 44.02
CA VAL A 52 -20.11 -15.30 44.73
C VAL A 52 -18.90 -15.58 43.82
N GLN A 53 -19.15 -15.81 42.52
CA GLN A 53 -18.10 -16.10 41.53
C GLN A 53 -17.65 -14.86 40.76
N CYS A 54 -18.34 -13.74 40.89
CA CYS A 54 -18.07 -12.51 40.15
C CYS A 54 -17.32 -11.49 41.01
N VAL A 55 -16.72 -10.51 40.34
CA VAL A 55 -16.05 -9.38 40.97
C VAL A 55 -16.90 -8.13 40.77
N CYS A 56 -17.24 -7.43 41.85
CA CYS A 56 -18.02 -6.20 41.78
C CYS A 56 -17.17 -5.03 42.28
N GLU A 57 -16.94 -4.04 41.42
CA GLU A 57 -16.16 -2.85 41.76
C GLU A 57 -16.61 -1.63 40.96
N THR A 58 -16.09 -0.45 41.31
CA THR A 58 -16.34 0.77 40.53
C THR A 58 -15.12 1.04 39.65
N ARG A 59 -15.27 0.94 38.34
CA ARG A 59 -14.19 1.14 37.37
C ARG A 59 -14.37 2.47 36.62
N PRO A 60 -13.27 3.08 36.14
CA PRO A 60 -13.34 4.06 35.06
C PRO A 60 -14.12 3.48 33.88
N TRP A 61 -15.03 4.27 33.32
CA TRP A 61 -15.80 3.95 32.13
C TRP A 61 -15.85 5.18 31.25
N TYR A 62 -15.70 5.02 29.95
CA TYR A 62 -15.75 6.10 28.98
C TYR A 62 -16.97 5.94 28.10
N THR A 63 -17.68 7.04 27.82
CA THR A 63 -18.72 7.00 26.81
C THR A 63 -18.10 6.74 25.43
N PRO A 64 -18.91 6.33 24.42
CA PRO A 64 -18.51 6.28 23.02
C PRO A 64 -17.95 7.60 22.44
N GLN A 65 -18.10 8.71 23.16
CA GLN A 65 -17.54 10.03 22.85
C GLN A 65 -16.32 10.37 23.74
N SER A 66 -15.69 9.36 24.35
CA SER A 66 -14.51 9.47 25.20
C SER A 66 -14.68 10.32 26.46
N LEU A 67 -15.90 10.45 26.99
CA LEU A 67 -16.16 11.17 28.25
C LEU A 67 -15.96 10.26 29.45
N TYR A 68 -15.11 10.68 30.39
CA TYR A 68 -14.79 9.92 31.60
C TYR A 68 -15.94 9.90 32.62
N HIS A 69 -16.26 8.71 33.11
CA HIS A 69 -17.16 8.47 34.24
C HIS A 69 -16.63 7.34 35.15
N GLN A 70 -17.25 7.20 36.31
CA GLN A 70 -17.08 6.04 37.19
C GLN A 70 -18.35 5.20 37.13
N ALA A 71 -18.22 3.92 36.79
CA ALA A 71 -19.35 3.02 36.64
C ALA A 71 -19.26 1.83 37.60
N LYS A 72 -20.40 1.43 38.17
CA LYS A 72 -20.50 0.19 38.94
C LYS A 72 -20.48 -1.01 38.00
N THR A 73 -19.39 -1.76 38.06
CA THR A 73 -19.10 -2.89 37.18
C THR A 73 -19.25 -4.20 37.94
N VAL A 74 -19.96 -5.15 37.32
CA VAL A 74 -20.01 -6.55 37.75
C VAL A 74 -19.34 -7.39 36.67
N ASP A 75 -18.20 -7.97 37.03
CA ASP A 75 -17.35 -8.76 36.15
C ASP A 75 -17.51 -10.25 36.45
N CYS A 76 -18.10 -10.97 35.50
CA CYS A 76 -18.40 -12.40 35.56
C CYS A 76 -17.75 -13.16 34.38
N ASN A 77 -16.64 -12.64 33.86
CA ASN A 77 -15.96 -13.16 32.68
C ASN A 77 -15.29 -14.52 32.94
N GLU A 78 -15.31 -15.41 31.94
CA GLU A 78 -14.57 -16.70 31.95
C GLU A 78 -14.94 -17.66 33.11
N LEU A 79 -16.18 -17.60 33.60
CA LEU A 79 -16.64 -18.40 34.76
C LEU A 79 -17.36 -19.70 34.37
N HIS A 80 -17.42 -20.01 33.06
CA HIS A 80 -18.17 -21.15 32.50
C HIS A 80 -19.65 -21.17 32.92
N LEU A 81 -20.26 -19.99 33.04
CA LEU A 81 -21.66 -19.84 33.46
C LEU A 81 -22.60 -20.34 32.37
N HIS A 82 -23.65 -21.06 32.76
CA HIS A 82 -24.72 -21.47 31.85
C HIS A 82 -25.91 -20.49 31.85
N GLN A 83 -25.99 -19.64 32.88
CA GLN A 83 -27.07 -18.68 33.13
C GLN A 83 -26.48 -17.43 33.80
N VAL A 84 -27.12 -16.29 33.61
CA VAL A 84 -26.77 -15.05 34.30
C VAL A 84 -27.02 -15.20 35.80
N PRO A 85 -26.13 -14.75 36.70
CA PRO A 85 -26.37 -14.84 38.14
C PRO A 85 -27.60 -14.04 38.58
N ALA A 86 -28.49 -14.63 39.37
CA ALA A 86 -29.75 -13.97 39.80
C ALA A 86 -29.58 -12.82 40.80
N ASN A 87 -28.43 -12.73 41.49
CA ASN A 87 -28.16 -11.75 42.55
C ASN A 87 -27.35 -10.53 42.08
N VAL A 88 -27.44 -10.16 40.80
CA VAL A 88 -26.80 -8.92 40.30
C VAL A 88 -27.56 -7.71 40.84
N SER A 89 -26.84 -6.71 41.35
CA SER A 89 -27.42 -5.52 41.95
C SER A 89 -28.08 -4.62 40.90
N SER A 90 -29.26 -4.06 41.19
CA SER A 90 -30.03 -3.26 40.22
C SER A 90 -29.41 -1.90 39.86
N ASP A 91 -28.43 -1.45 40.64
CA ASP A 91 -27.65 -0.23 40.39
C ASP A 91 -26.39 -0.47 39.55
N THR A 92 -26.17 -1.70 39.08
CA THR A 92 -25.10 -2.06 38.14
C THR A 92 -25.26 -1.27 36.84
N GLN A 93 -24.16 -0.69 36.36
CA GLN A 93 -24.10 0.07 35.10
C GLN A 93 -23.37 -0.71 34.01
N VAL A 94 -22.34 -1.48 34.38
CA VAL A 94 -21.57 -2.31 33.45
C VAL A 94 -21.67 -3.76 33.90
N LEU A 95 -22.11 -4.65 33.02
CA LEU A 95 -22.18 -6.08 33.28
C LEU A 95 -21.37 -6.84 32.24
N LEU A 96 -20.30 -7.51 32.69
CA LEU A 96 -19.40 -8.27 31.84
C LEU A 96 -19.64 -9.77 32.04
N LEU A 97 -20.03 -10.46 30.97
CA LEU A 97 -20.34 -11.90 30.95
C LEU A 97 -19.63 -12.61 29.79
N GLN A 98 -18.51 -12.06 29.33
CA GLN A 98 -17.73 -12.57 28.20
C GLN A 98 -17.21 -14.00 28.47
N SER A 99 -17.05 -14.78 27.41
CA SER A 99 -16.43 -16.11 27.45
C SER A 99 -17.10 -17.08 28.43
N ASN A 100 -18.44 -17.14 28.38
CA ASN A 100 -19.25 -18.06 29.18
C ASN A 100 -20.01 -19.06 28.27
N ASN A 101 -20.87 -19.88 28.86
CA ASN A 101 -21.64 -20.91 28.17
C ASN A 101 -23.16 -20.62 28.21
N ILE A 102 -23.52 -19.34 28.19
CA ILE A 102 -24.91 -18.87 28.29
C ILE A 102 -25.57 -18.97 26.91
N SER A 103 -26.80 -19.48 26.87
CA SER A 103 -27.58 -19.64 25.62
C SER A 103 -28.93 -18.91 25.64
N SER A 104 -29.41 -18.55 26.83
CA SER A 104 -30.63 -17.78 27.02
C SER A 104 -30.62 -17.08 28.38
N VAL A 105 -31.34 -15.96 28.44
CA VAL A 105 -31.64 -15.16 29.62
C VAL A 105 -33.15 -15.20 29.82
N THR A 106 -33.62 -15.45 31.04
CA THR A 106 -35.05 -15.59 31.32
C THR A 106 -35.64 -14.31 31.91
N SER A 107 -35.16 -13.92 33.09
CA SER A 107 -35.69 -12.81 33.87
C SER A 107 -34.62 -12.01 34.61
N GLU A 108 -33.37 -12.47 34.56
CA GLU A 108 -32.26 -11.96 35.34
C GLU A 108 -31.90 -10.52 34.94
N LEU A 109 -32.02 -10.18 33.65
CA LEU A 109 -31.73 -8.82 33.14
C LEU A 109 -32.91 -7.84 33.27
N GLN A 110 -34.13 -8.31 33.59
CA GLN A 110 -35.32 -7.45 33.61
C GLN A 110 -35.25 -6.35 34.68
N ASN A 111 -34.53 -6.61 35.77
CA ASN A 111 -34.40 -5.67 36.90
C ASN A 111 -33.19 -4.72 36.76
N LEU A 112 -32.31 -4.94 35.78
CA LEU A 112 -31.07 -4.19 35.59
C LEU A 112 -31.30 -2.97 34.68
N THR A 113 -32.28 -2.15 35.03
CA THR A 113 -32.72 -1.02 34.20
C THR A 113 -31.66 0.07 34.03
N ASN A 114 -30.67 0.16 34.92
CA ASN A 114 -29.61 1.19 34.88
C ASN A 114 -28.34 0.77 34.11
N LEU A 115 -28.39 -0.37 33.39
CA LEU A 115 -27.26 -0.82 32.58
C LEU A 115 -27.00 0.15 31.42
N THR A 116 -25.75 0.57 31.31
CA THR A 116 -25.19 1.37 30.21
C THR A 116 -24.35 0.51 29.28
N GLU A 117 -23.69 -0.53 29.80
CA GLU A 117 -22.88 -1.45 29.02
C GLU A 117 -23.17 -2.90 29.40
N LEU A 118 -23.33 -3.75 28.38
CA LEU A 118 -23.57 -5.17 28.54
C LEU A 118 -22.68 -5.95 27.57
N ASP A 119 -21.83 -6.79 28.12
CA ASP A 119 -21.00 -7.71 27.35
C ASP A 119 -21.48 -9.15 27.48
N LEU A 120 -21.97 -9.71 26.37
CA LEU A 120 -22.39 -11.09 26.21
C LEU A 120 -21.58 -11.79 25.10
N SER A 121 -20.40 -11.27 24.75
CA SER A 121 -19.52 -11.83 23.73
C SER A 121 -19.04 -13.23 24.11
N GLN A 122 -18.65 -14.03 23.10
CA GLN A 122 -18.13 -15.39 23.27
C GLN A 122 -19.06 -16.30 24.12
N ASN A 123 -20.35 -16.30 23.79
CA ASN A 123 -21.37 -17.15 24.40
C ASN A 123 -22.08 -18.02 23.35
N HIS A 124 -23.17 -18.69 23.73
CA HIS A 124 -23.90 -19.63 22.89
C HIS A 124 -25.30 -19.11 22.49
N PHE A 125 -25.49 -17.79 22.35
CA PHE A 125 -26.76 -17.23 21.92
C PHE A 125 -27.02 -17.50 20.44
N THR A 126 -28.21 -18.01 20.11
CA THR A 126 -28.63 -18.29 18.73
C THR A 126 -29.59 -17.24 18.16
N GLN A 127 -30.25 -16.47 19.03
CA GLN A 127 -31.22 -15.44 18.66
C GLN A 127 -31.14 -14.27 19.66
N VAL A 128 -31.41 -13.04 19.20
CA VAL A 128 -31.45 -11.85 20.06
C VAL A 128 -32.63 -11.90 21.05
N SER A 129 -33.74 -12.53 20.64
CA SER A 129 -34.94 -12.68 21.47
C SER A 129 -34.69 -13.46 22.76
N SER A 130 -33.69 -14.34 22.79
CA SER A 130 -33.34 -15.14 23.97
C SER A 130 -32.48 -14.39 24.99
N MET A 131 -32.11 -13.13 24.75
CA MET A 131 -31.23 -12.34 25.62
C MET A 131 -32.00 -11.46 26.62
N GLY A 132 -33.32 -11.32 26.50
CA GLY A 132 -34.11 -10.57 27.49
C GLY A 132 -33.88 -9.05 27.52
N LEU A 133 -33.41 -8.45 26.42
CA LEU A 133 -32.98 -7.04 26.33
C LEU A 133 -34.10 -5.99 26.43
N SER A 134 -35.35 -6.42 26.49
CA SER A 134 -36.54 -5.56 26.36
C SER A 134 -36.65 -4.38 27.35
N CYS A 135 -36.00 -4.46 28.52
CA CYS A 135 -36.09 -3.46 29.58
C CYS A 135 -34.85 -2.54 29.67
N LEU A 136 -33.83 -2.77 28.85
CA LEU A 136 -32.53 -2.09 28.95
C LEU A 136 -32.50 -0.79 28.14
N VAL A 137 -33.41 0.13 28.47
CA VAL A 137 -33.63 1.36 27.67
C VAL A 137 -32.48 2.36 27.73
N TYR A 138 -31.62 2.28 28.74
CA TYR A 138 -30.44 3.14 28.94
C TYR A 138 -29.13 2.49 28.45
N LEU A 139 -29.21 1.31 27.83
CA LEU A 139 -28.03 0.64 27.30
C LEU A 139 -27.44 1.45 26.16
N VAL A 140 -26.15 1.75 26.26
CA VAL A 140 -25.35 2.55 25.32
C VAL A 140 -24.51 1.64 24.44
N THR A 141 -23.84 0.64 25.04
CA THR A 141 -22.96 -0.28 24.33
C THR A 141 -23.38 -1.73 24.59
N LEU A 142 -23.47 -2.52 23.51
CA LEU A 142 -23.84 -3.93 23.55
C LEU A 142 -22.86 -4.78 22.72
N TYR A 143 -22.19 -5.72 23.40
CA TYR A 143 -21.26 -6.68 22.81
C TYR A 143 -21.91 -8.07 22.67
N LEU A 144 -21.97 -8.57 21.45
CA LEU A 144 -22.56 -9.87 21.06
C LEU A 144 -21.63 -10.68 20.14
N GLU A 145 -20.35 -10.32 20.06
CA GLU A 145 -19.36 -10.96 19.22
C GLU A 145 -19.21 -12.45 19.53
N GLU A 146 -18.78 -13.23 18.53
CA GLU A 146 -18.44 -14.64 18.71
C GLU A 146 -19.57 -15.48 19.34
N ASN A 147 -20.81 -15.17 18.99
CA ASN A 147 -21.99 -15.95 19.34
C ASN A 147 -22.43 -16.83 18.15
N HIS A 148 -23.63 -17.40 18.25
CA HIS A 148 -24.19 -18.33 17.27
C HIS A 148 -25.44 -17.75 16.59
N ILE A 149 -25.57 -16.42 16.52
CA ILE A 149 -26.79 -15.75 16.04
C ILE A 149 -26.96 -15.99 14.54
N GLU A 150 -28.11 -16.54 14.12
CA GLU A 150 -28.35 -16.93 12.73
C GLU A 150 -29.16 -15.90 11.93
N GLU A 151 -29.99 -15.12 12.62
CA GLU A 151 -30.86 -14.11 12.02
C GLU A 151 -31.13 -12.94 12.97
N LEU A 152 -31.37 -11.76 12.39
CA LEU A 152 -31.89 -10.59 13.10
C LEU A 152 -33.33 -10.33 12.69
N GLU A 153 -34.28 -10.73 13.54
CA GLU A 153 -35.71 -10.53 13.31
C GLU A 153 -36.14 -9.06 13.42
N ASP A 154 -37.23 -8.71 12.74
CA ASP A 154 -37.88 -7.39 12.84
C ASP A 154 -38.16 -7.02 14.32
N PHE A 155 -37.80 -5.80 14.71
CA PHE A 155 -38.01 -5.23 16.05
C PHE A 155 -37.27 -5.94 17.21
N SER A 156 -36.32 -6.83 16.92
CA SER A 156 -35.56 -7.56 17.95
C SER A 156 -34.78 -6.65 18.93
N LEU A 157 -34.38 -5.45 18.50
CA LEU A 157 -33.63 -4.48 19.32
C LEU A 157 -34.41 -3.20 19.62
N ARG A 158 -35.73 -3.19 19.41
CA ARG A 158 -36.55 -1.96 19.35
C ARG A 158 -36.52 -1.08 20.60
N ASN A 159 -36.35 -1.68 21.77
CA ASN A 159 -36.42 -0.95 23.04
C ASN A 159 -35.08 -0.33 23.46
N LEU A 160 -33.99 -0.61 22.75
CA LEU A 160 -32.64 -0.10 23.06
C LEU A 160 -32.45 1.31 22.44
N SER A 161 -33.30 2.26 22.83
CA SER A 161 -33.32 3.60 22.22
C SER A 161 -32.09 4.45 22.51
N SER A 162 -31.34 4.13 23.56
CA SER A 162 -30.10 4.84 23.93
C SER A 162 -28.84 4.18 23.36
N LEU A 163 -28.99 3.11 22.58
CA LEU A 163 -27.85 2.35 22.07
C LEU A 163 -27.10 3.18 21.04
N GLU A 164 -25.80 3.36 21.28
CA GLU A 164 -24.86 4.08 20.42
C GLU A 164 -23.92 3.10 19.70
N GLU A 165 -23.57 1.97 20.34
CA GLU A 165 -22.64 0.99 19.79
C GLU A 165 -23.20 -0.43 19.86
N LEU A 166 -23.17 -1.12 18.72
CA LEU A 166 -23.61 -2.50 18.60
C LEU A 166 -22.55 -3.35 17.89
N TYR A 167 -22.00 -4.29 18.63
CA TYR A 167 -21.06 -5.27 18.13
C TYR A 167 -21.72 -6.64 17.99
N ILE A 168 -21.86 -7.13 16.75
CA ILE A 168 -22.48 -8.44 16.47
C ILE A 168 -21.69 -9.20 15.38
N ASN A 169 -20.41 -8.89 15.27
CA ASN A 169 -19.47 -9.55 14.38
C ASN A 169 -19.15 -10.99 14.82
N HIS A 170 -18.57 -11.77 13.91
CA HIS A 170 -18.21 -13.18 14.16
C HIS A 170 -19.40 -14.05 14.62
N ASN A 171 -20.56 -13.83 14.01
CA ASN A 171 -21.77 -14.63 14.23
C ASN A 171 -22.09 -15.47 12.97
N ARG A 172 -23.32 -15.96 12.85
CA ARG A 172 -23.78 -16.77 11.71
C ARG A 172 -24.93 -16.10 10.97
N ILE A 173 -25.04 -14.76 11.08
CA ILE A 173 -26.19 -14.01 10.60
C ILE A 173 -26.26 -14.13 9.09
N SER A 174 -27.31 -14.77 8.60
CA SER A 174 -27.57 -14.98 7.17
C SER A 174 -28.68 -14.08 6.63
N SER A 175 -29.50 -13.51 7.51
CA SER A 175 -30.63 -12.65 7.17
C SER A 175 -30.87 -11.59 8.24
N ILE A 176 -31.20 -10.37 7.79
CA ILE A 176 -31.59 -9.25 8.64
C ILE A 176 -32.95 -8.74 8.15
N GLY A 177 -33.93 -8.69 9.06
CA GLY A 177 -35.25 -8.15 8.80
C GLY A 177 -35.22 -6.66 8.43
N PRO A 178 -36.07 -6.17 7.53
CA PRO A 178 -36.11 -4.75 7.13
C PRO A 178 -36.31 -3.76 8.27
N ARG A 179 -36.85 -4.20 9.42
CA ARG A 179 -37.06 -3.38 10.62
C ARG A 179 -36.33 -3.96 11.84
N ALA A 180 -35.29 -4.76 11.64
CA ALA A 180 -34.51 -5.34 12.75
C ALA A 180 -33.92 -4.25 13.67
N PHE A 181 -33.40 -3.17 13.07
CA PHE A 181 -32.82 -2.03 13.78
C PHE A 181 -33.83 -0.92 14.12
N ALA A 182 -35.13 -1.17 13.98
CA ALA A 182 -36.14 -0.15 14.26
C ALA A 182 -36.17 0.21 15.74
N GLY A 183 -35.84 1.45 16.09
CA GLY A 183 -35.73 1.94 17.47
C GLY A 183 -34.33 2.41 17.86
N LEU A 184 -33.31 2.04 17.09
CA LEU A 184 -31.90 2.38 17.32
C LEU A 184 -31.54 3.75 16.72
N THR A 185 -32.25 4.81 17.10
CA THR A 185 -32.11 6.14 16.47
C THR A 185 -30.81 6.86 16.81
N ASN A 186 -30.16 6.45 17.90
CA ASN A 186 -28.90 7.02 18.39
C ASN A 186 -27.68 6.16 18.03
N LEU A 187 -27.85 5.08 17.27
CA LEU A 187 -26.75 4.18 16.95
C LEU A 187 -25.73 4.91 16.06
N LEU A 188 -24.49 4.96 16.53
CA LEU A 188 -23.34 5.59 15.89
C LEU A 188 -22.45 4.53 15.22
N ARG A 189 -22.24 3.37 15.87
CA ARG A 189 -21.34 2.32 15.39
C ARG A 189 -22.05 0.97 15.28
N LEU A 190 -21.93 0.34 14.11
CA LEU A 190 -22.51 -0.97 13.83
C LEU A 190 -21.48 -1.91 13.20
N HIS A 191 -21.16 -2.99 13.93
CA HIS A 191 -20.20 -4.01 13.50
C HIS A 191 -20.93 -5.31 13.15
N LEU A 192 -20.95 -5.62 11.85
CA LEU A 192 -21.58 -6.81 11.24
C LEU A 192 -20.56 -7.73 10.55
N ASN A 193 -19.27 -7.49 10.72
CA ASN A 193 -18.24 -8.25 10.01
C ASN A 193 -18.23 -9.74 10.37
N SER A 194 -17.71 -10.57 9.47
CA SER A 194 -17.52 -12.00 9.67
C SER A 194 -18.84 -12.72 10.01
N ASN A 195 -19.86 -12.48 9.18
CA ASN A 195 -21.17 -13.11 9.25
C ASN A 195 -21.44 -13.89 7.93
N ARG A 196 -22.70 -14.21 7.63
CA ARG A 196 -23.10 -15.02 6.45
C ARG A 196 -24.04 -14.24 5.52
N LEU A 197 -23.97 -12.91 5.52
CA LEU A 197 -24.80 -12.06 4.67
C LEU A 197 -24.39 -12.21 3.21
N VAL A 198 -25.38 -12.44 2.34
CA VAL A 198 -25.19 -12.63 0.89
C VAL A 198 -25.53 -11.38 0.06
N ALA A 199 -26.22 -10.41 0.66
CA ALA A 199 -26.58 -9.15 0.04
C ALA A 199 -26.71 -8.06 1.10
N ILE A 200 -26.67 -6.79 0.69
CA ILE A 200 -26.98 -5.64 1.53
C ILE A 200 -28.36 -5.10 1.13
N ASP A 201 -29.26 -4.93 2.09
CA ASP A 201 -30.57 -4.32 1.85
C ASP A 201 -30.62 -2.91 2.44
N SER A 202 -30.83 -1.91 1.58
CA SER A 202 -30.92 -0.50 1.99
C SER A 202 -31.99 -0.23 3.05
N ARG A 203 -33.00 -1.11 3.19
CA ARG A 203 -34.08 -0.95 4.17
C ARG A 203 -33.60 -1.08 5.61
N TRP A 204 -32.54 -1.84 5.87
CA TRP A 204 -31.97 -2.00 7.22
C TRP A 204 -31.58 -0.65 7.82
N PHE A 205 -30.98 0.19 6.99
CA PHE A 205 -30.40 1.47 7.37
C PHE A 205 -31.42 2.59 7.54
N LYS A 206 -32.69 2.39 7.14
CA LYS A 206 -33.74 3.42 7.26
C LYS A 206 -34.01 3.87 8.70
N SER A 207 -33.69 3.02 9.68
CA SER A 207 -33.88 3.32 11.10
C SER A 207 -32.60 3.78 11.80
N LEU A 208 -31.52 4.02 11.04
CA LEU A 208 -30.18 4.34 11.52
C LEU A 208 -29.70 5.71 10.99
N PRO A 209 -30.41 6.82 11.26
CA PRO A 209 -30.10 8.13 10.68
C PRO A 209 -28.83 8.78 11.27
N SER A 210 -28.36 8.30 12.41
CA SER A 210 -27.18 8.84 13.13
C SER A 210 -25.94 7.97 12.97
N LEU A 211 -25.99 6.93 12.12
CA LEU A 211 -24.89 5.99 12.01
C LEU A 211 -23.67 6.64 11.34
N GLU A 212 -22.53 6.58 12.03
CA GLU A 212 -21.26 7.17 11.63
C GLU A 212 -20.28 6.11 11.12
N ILE A 213 -20.29 4.91 11.71
CA ILE A 213 -19.37 3.82 11.38
C ILE A 213 -20.15 2.54 11.06
N LEU A 214 -19.90 2.00 9.87
CA LEU A 214 -20.45 0.72 9.44
C LEU A 214 -19.34 -0.23 8.99
N MET A 215 -19.23 -1.36 9.68
CA MET A 215 -18.34 -2.46 9.31
C MET A 215 -19.16 -3.68 8.90
N ILE A 216 -19.11 -4.06 7.63
CA ILE A 216 -19.88 -5.22 7.10
C ILE A 216 -18.98 -6.24 6.38
N GLY A 217 -17.66 -6.11 6.55
CA GLY A 217 -16.66 -6.95 5.92
C GLY A 217 -16.78 -8.45 6.21
N GLU A 218 -16.01 -9.29 5.51
CA GLU A 218 -15.94 -10.74 5.70
C GLU A 218 -17.32 -11.43 5.65
N ASN A 219 -18.22 -10.91 4.82
CA ASN A 219 -19.50 -11.51 4.49
C ASN A 219 -19.48 -11.97 3.02
N PRO A 220 -20.11 -13.10 2.66
CA PRO A 220 -20.15 -13.60 1.29
C PRO A 220 -21.13 -12.80 0.39
N ILE A 221 -20.99 -11.48 0.34
CA ILE A 221 -21.85 -10.56 -0.40
C ILE A 221 -21.61 -10.74 -1.90
N LEU A 222 -22.66 -11.05 -2.65
CA LEU A 222 -22.55 -11.33 -4.09
C LEU A 222 -22.20 -10.09 -4.92
N GLY A 223 -22.50 -8.90 -4.41
CA GLY A 223 -22.22 -7.62 -5.03
C GLY A 223 -22.99 -6.48 -4.35
N LEU A 224 -22.65 -5.25 -4.71
CA LEU A 224 -23.40 -4.07 -4.31
C LEU A 224 -24.48 -3.74 -5.34
N GLU A 225 -25.56 -3.15 -4.88
CA GLU A 225 -26.64 -2.56 -5.69
C GLU A 225 -26.53 -1.03 -5.67
N GLU A 226 -27.15 -0.39 -6.66
CA GLU A 226 -27.26 1.08 -6.72
C GLU A 226 -27.97 1.61 -5.47
N LYS A 227 -27.44 2.69 -4.89
CA LYS A 227 -28.04 3.38 -3.72
C LYS A 227 -28.18 2.50 -2.47
N ASN A 228 -27.32 1.48 -2.32
CA ASN A 228 -27.39 0.55 -1.19
C ASN A 228 -27.34 1.27 0.17
N PHE A 229 -26.57 2.36 0.26
CA PHE A 229 -26.31 3.11 1.49
C PHE A 229 -27.04 4.45 1.57
N LEU A 230 -27.99 4.72 0.67
CA LEU A 230 -28.69 6.01 0.55
C LEU A 230 -29.26 6.58 1.87
N PRO A 231 -29.79 5.78 2.82
CA PRO A 231 -30.30 6.33 4.08
C PRO A 231 -29.23 6.82 5.06
N LEU A 232 -27.95 6.49 4.85
CA LEU A 232 -26.85 6.72 5.80
C LEU A 232 -26.14 8.05 5.55
N SER A 233 -26.86 9.17 5.67
CA SER A 233 -26.33 10.50 5.31
C SER A 233 -25.21 11.00 6.22
N ARG A 234 -25.10 10.48 7.45
CA ARG A 234 -24.08 10.86 8.46
C ARG A 234 -22.94 9.85 8.57
N LEU A 235 -22.84 8.93 7.62
CA LEU A 235 -21.81 7.90 7.67
C LEU A 235 -20.46 8.52 7.32
N HIS A 236 -19.51 8.41 8.23
CA HIS A 236 -18.15 8.91 8.07
C HIS A 236 -17.18 7.80 7.70
N SER A 237 -17.42 6.56 8.15
CA SER A 237 -16.54 5.43 7.89
C SER A 237 -17.31 4.18 7.42
N LEU A 238 -16.89 3.65 6.27
CA LEU A 238 -17.46 2.45 5.66
C LEU A 238 -16.38 1.41 5.35
N VAL A 239 -16.49 0.24 5.99
CA VAL A 239 -15.54 -0.87 5.80
C VAL A 239 -16.20 -2.03 5.06
N LEU A 240 -15.79 -2.23 3.81
CA LEU A 240 -16.23 -3.31 2.90
C LEU A 240 -15.09 -4.31 2.65
N ALA A 241 -14.39 -4.70 3.72
CA ALA A 241 -13.23 -5.58 3.65
C ALA A 241 -13.61 -7.04 3.38
N GLY A 242 -12.90 -7.78 2.52
CA GLY A 242 -13.03 -9.24 2.47
C GLY A 242 -14.38 -9.78 1.95
N ILE A 243 -15.17 -8.97 1.23
CA ILE A 243 -16.51 -9.37 0.76
C ILE A 243 -16.49 -9.95 -0.67
N GLY A 244 -15.36 -9.87 -1.36
CA GLY A 244 -15.16 -10.47 -2.69
C GLY A 244 -15.69 -9.63 -3.86
N LEU A 245 -15.77 -8.30 -3.72
CA LEU A 245 -16.24 -7.42 -4.79
C LEU A 245 -15.35 -7.51 -6.03
N THR A 246 -15.98 -7.72 -7.18
CA THR A 246 -15.31 -7.70 -8.50
C THR A 246 -15.51 -6.38 -9.23
N SER A 247 -16.59 -5.66 -8.92
CA SER A 247 -16.92 -4.33 -9.44
C SER A 247 -17.82 -3.60 -8.44
N VAL A 248 -17.88 -2.27 -8.56
CA VAL A 248 -18.73 -1.41 -7.76
C VAL A 248 -19.63 -0.59 -8.69
N PRO A 249 -20.97 -0.62 -8.52
CA PRO A 249 -21.88 0.20 -9.31
C PRO A 249 -21.63 1.70 -9.12
N SER A 250 -21.85 2.48 -10.18
CA SER A 250 -21.52 3.92 -10.22
C SER A 250 -22.23 4.78 -9.18
N ALA A 251 -23.47 4.43 -8.77
CA ALA A 251 -24.23 5.15 -7.76
C ALA A 251 -24.44 4.30 -6.49
N ALA A 252 -23.57 3.32 -6.22
CA ALA A 252 -23.62 2.51 -5.00
C ALA A 252 -23.52 3.38 -3.72
N PHE A 253 -22.67 4.41 -3.76
CA PHE A 253 -22.39 5.32 -2.64
C PHE A 253 -23.19 6.62 -2.65
N LEU A 254 -24.21 6.72 -3.51
CA LEU A 254 -25.06 7.90 -3.53
C LEU A 254 -25.76 8.08 -2.17
N GLY A 255 -25.66 9.29 -1.60
CA GLY A 255 -26.21 9.65 -0.29
C GLY A 255 -25.20 9.68 0.85
N LEU A 256 -23.95 9.23 0.61
CA LEU A 256 -22.85 9.26 1.57
C LEU A 256 -22.08 10.59 1.49
N GLU A 257 -22.73 11.70 1.84
CA GLU A 257 -22.18 13.06 1.69
C GLU A 257 -21.06 13.36 2.70
N ASP A 258 -21.17 12.82 3.92
CA ASP A 258 -20.21 13.04 5.03
C ASP A 258 -19.12 11.94 5.10
N LEU A 259 -19.02 11.06 4.08
CA LEU A 259 -18.10 9.94 4.14
C LEU A 259 -16.65 10.39 3.95
N GLU A 260 -15.83 10.14 4.97
CA GLU A 260 -14.41 10.49 4.98
C GLU A 260 -13.50 9.28 4.82
N SER A 261 -13.93 8.08 5.22
CA SER A 261 -13.12 6.86 5.20
C SER A 261 -13.82 5.71 4.50
N LEU A 262 -13.15 5.11 3.52
CA LEU A 262 -13.66 3.98 2.74
C LEU A 262 -12.57 2.92 2.55
N SER A 263 -12.87 1.68 2.97
CA SER A 263 -11.98 0.54 2.77
C SER A 263 -12.59 -0.55 1.90
N PHE A 264 -11.84 -0.95 0.88
CA PHE A 264 -12.06 -2.12 0.02
C PHE A 264 -10.99 -3.20 0.23
N PHE A 265 -10.38 -3.25 1.41
CA PHE A 265 -9.36 -4.24 1.75
C PHE A 265 -9.76 -5.66 1.33
N ASP A 266 -8.85 -6.41 0.72
CA ASP A 266 -9.02 -7.84 0.41
C ASP A 266 -10.28 -8.15 -0.43
N ASN A 267 -10.45 -7.41 -1.53
CA ASN A 267 -11.49 -7.67 -2.54
C ASN A 267 -10.89 -8.21 -3.85
N ARG A 268 -11.71 -8.28 -4.89
CA ARG A 268 -11.35 -8.82 -6.21
C ARG A 268 -11.43 -7.74 -7.31
N LEU A 269 -11.20 -6.47 -6.94
CA LEU A 269 -11.25 -5.35 -7.87
C LEU A 269 -10.06 -5.41 -8.83
N ARG A 270 -10.34 -5.43 -10.13
CA ARG A 270 -9.30 -5.42 -11.20
C ARG A 270 -8.89 -4.02 -11.64
N SER A 271 -9.65 -3.01 -11.23
CA SER A 271 -9.44 -1.60 -11.52
C SER A 271 -10.03 -0.75 -10.41
N VAL A 272 -9.53 0.47 -10.25
CA VAL A 272 -10.11 1.45 -9.34
C VAL A 272 -11.55 1.78 -9.76
N PRO A 273 -12.54 1.75 -8.85
CA PRO A 273 -13.95 2.03 -9.18
C PRO A 273 -14.20 3.54 -9.31
N ARG A 274 -13.56 4.18 -10.29
CA ARG A 274 -13.51 5.64 -10.46
C ARG A 274 -14.89 6.32 -10.44
N ASP A 275 -15.88 5.73 -11.11
CA ASP A 275 -17.22 6.33 -11.22
C ASP A 275 -17.93 6.35 -9.87
N ALA A 276 -17.79 5.28 -9.08
CA ALA A 276 -18.38 5.20 -7.74
C ALA A 276 -17.65 6.08 -6.73
N LEU A 277 -16.33 6.26 -6.86
CA LEU A 277 -15.56 7.15 -6.00
C LEU A 277 -15.82 8.62 -6.31
N SER A 278 -16.15 8.96 -7.56
CA SER A 278 -16.37 10.35 -7.98
C SER A 278 -17.53 11.07 -7.30
N VAL A 279 -18.44 10.32 -6.66
CA VAL A 279 -19.61 10.87 -5.94
C VAL A 279 -19.33 11.12 -4.45
N LEU A 280 -18.11 10.89 -3.97
CA LEU A 280 -17.70 11.06 -2.57
C LEU A 280 -16.85 12.33 -2.42
N PRO A 281 -17.45 13.50 -2.15
CA PRO A 281 -16.74 14.78 -2.17
C PRO A 281 -15.76 14.95 -1.01
N ASN A 282 -16.06 14.38 0.16
CA ASN A 282 -15.32 14.61 1.42
C ASN A 282 -14.40 13.43 1.79
N LEU A 283 -14.10 12.53 0.85
CA LEU A 283 -13.30 11.34 1.14
C LEU A 283 -11.84 11.73 1.44
N LYS A 284 -11.37 11.42 2.64
CA LYS A 284 -10.01 11.66 3.14
C LYS A 284 -9.13 10.41 3.13
N PHE A 285 -9.71 9.24 3.42
CA PHE A 285 -8.98 7.99 3.57
C PHE A 285 -9.53 6.93 2.61
N LEU A 286 -8.67 6.42 1.73
CA LEU A 286 -9.03 5.36 0.80
C LEU A 286 -8.06 4.19 0.90
N ASP A 287 -8.61 3.03 1.26
CA ASP A 287 -7.88 1.76 1.34
C ASP A 287 -8.30 0.81 0.22
N LEU A 288 -7.38 0.54 -0.70
CA LEU A 288 -7.53 -0.39 -1.82
C LEU A 288 -6.62 -1.61 -1.69
N ASN A 289 -6.02 -1.82 -0.52
CA ASN A 289 -5.05 -2.87 -0.27
C ASN A 289 -5.59 -4.27 -0.62
N ARG A 290 -4.69 -5.18 -1.02
CA ARG A 290 -5.02 -6.57 -1.37
C ARG A 290 -6.12 -6.69 -2.43
N ASN A 291 -6.04 -5.91 -3.50
CA ASN A 291 -6.86 -6.07 -4.70
C ASN A 291 -5.99 -6.43 -5.92
N PRO A 292 -6.51 -7.25 -6.86
CA PRO A 292 -5.82 -7.60 -8.09
C PRO A 292 -5.89 -6.47 -9.15
N ILE A 293 -5.60 -5.23 -8.76
CA ILE A 293 -5.53 -4.08 -9.67
C ILE A 293 -4.24 -4.19 -10.46
N THR A 294 -4.33 -4.15 -11.79
CA THR A 294 -3.17 -4.39 -12.67
C THR A 294 -2.36 -3.14 -12.99
N GLN A 295 -3.02 -1.99 -13.03
CA GLN A 295 -2.40 -0.70 -13.34
C GLN A 295 -3.20 0.45 -12.71
N ILE A 296 -2.49 1.48 -12.27
CA ILE A 296 -3.09 2.75 -11.84
C ILE A 296 -2.97 3.75 -12.98
N GLN A 297 -4.11 4.28 -13.43
CA GLN A 297 -4.23 5.09 -14.64
C GLN A 297 -4.63 6.52 -14.30
N GLN A 298 -4.44 7.42 -15.28
CA GLN A 298 -4.95 8.79 -15.17
C GLN A 298 -6.47 8.80 -14.94
N GLY A 299 -6.88 9.57 -13.93
CA GLY A 299 -8.29 9.78 -13.60
C GLY A 299 -8.91 8.73 -12.69
N ASP A 300 -8.15 7.73 -12.23
CA ASP A 300 -8.65 6.73 -11.26
C ASP A 300 -9.07 7.38 -9.93
N PHE A 301 -8.41 8.47 -9.54
CA PHE A 301 -8.68 9.24 -8.31
C PHE A 301 -9.18 10.66 -8.58
N GLN A 302 -9.81 10.89 -9.74
CA GLN A 302 -10.29 12.22 -10.11
C GLN A 302 -11.38 12.71 -9.14
N ASN A 303 -11.33 14.00 -8.81
CA ASN A 303 -12.28 14.70 -7.92
C ASN A 303 -12.17 14.35 -6.42
N LEU A 304 -11.18 13.58 -5.99
CA LEU A 304 -10.91 13.32 -4.57
C LEU A 304 -10.03 14.43 -3.98
N GLN A 305 -10.57 15.66 -3.92
CA GLN A 305 -9.79 16.86 -3.55
C GLN A 305 -9.32 16.86 -2.09
N HIS A 306 -10.09 16.22 -1.22
CA HIS A 306 -9.83 16.13 0.22
C HIS A 306 -9.08 14.84 0.61
N LEU A 307 -8.59 14.07 -0.35
CA LEU A 307 -7.92 12.80 -0.05
C LEU A 307 -6.56 13.05 0.61
N GLU A 308 -6.39 12.57 1.83
CA GLU A 308 -5.20 12.73 2.67
C GLU A 308 -4.31 11.48 2.67
N GLU A 309 -4.91 10.29 2.69
CA GLU A 309 -4.19 9.02 2.68
C GLU A 309 -4.76 8.03 1.67
N LEU A 310 -3.87 7.46 0.86
CA LEU A 310 -4.19 6.43 -0.12
C LEU A 310 -3.28 5.22 0.07
N SER A 311 -3.91 4.07 0.30
CA SER A 311 -3.20 2.79 0.47
C SER A 311 -3.45 1.85 -0.70
N LEU A 312 -2.35 1.43 -1.34
CA LEU A 312 -2.27 0.60 -2.54
C LEU A 312 -1.24 -0.53 -2.31
N ASN A 313 -1.35 -1.20 -1.17
CA ASN A 313 -0.42 -2.23 -0.72
C ASN A 313 -0.88 -3.64 -1.10
N ASN A 314 0.09 -4.55 -1.17
CA ASN A 314 -0.19 -5.99 -1.33
C ASN A 314 -1.04 -6.30 -2.58
N MET A 315 -0.88 -5.53 -3.65
CA MET A 315 -1.51 -5.74 -4.95
C MET A 315 -0.63 -6.69 -5.78
N GLU A 316 -0.96 -7.98 -5.73
CA GLU A 316 -0.17 -9.05 -6.36
C GLU A 316 -0.02 -8.90 -7.89
N GLU A 317 -0.98 -8.24 -8.54
CA GLU A 317 -1.04 -8.06 -9.99
C GLU A 317 -0.66 -6.64 -10.46
N LEU A 318 -0.34 -5.70 -9.55
CA LEU A 318 0.00 -4.33 -9.94
C LEU A 318 1.34 -4.31 -10.68
N LEU A 319 1.31 -3.91 -11.95
CA LEU A 319 2.49 -3.86 -12.82
C LEU A 319 3.12 -2.47 -12.87
N MET A 320 2.27 -1.43 -13.00
CA MET A 320 2.73 -0.08 -13.29
C MET A 320 1.78 1.02 -12.82
N VAL A 321 2.37 2.22 -12.64
CA VAL A 321 1.66 3.48 -12.41
C VAL A 321 1.88 4.39 -13.62
N GLU A 322 0.79 4.82 -14.26
CA GLU A 322 0.84 5.68 -15.46
C GLU A 322 1.11 7.15 -15.13
N GLN A 323 1.35 7.93 -16.18
CA GLN A 323 1.45 9.38 -16.09
C GLN A 323 0.19 9.99 -15.47
N ALA A 324 0.35 10.98 -14.59
CA ALA A 324 -0.74 11.72 -13.97
C ALA A 324 -1.78 10.82 -13.25
N ALA A 325 -1.36 9.62 -12.83
CA ALA A 325 -2.18 8.68 -12.06
C ALA A 325 -2.72 9.31 -10.78
N PHE A 326 -1.90 10.14 -10.11
CA PHE A 326 -2.24 10.82 -8.86
C PHE A 326 -2.41 12.33 -9.05
N HIS A 327 -2.83 12.78 -10.24
CA HIS A 327 -2.93 14.21 -10.52
C HIS A 327 -4.02 14.91 -9.68
N ASN A 328 -3.69 16.12 -9.22
CA ASN A 328 -4.61 17.05 -8.56
C ASN A 328 -5.25 16.48 -7.28
N LEU A 329 -4.41 15.94 -6.40
CA LEU A 329 -4.75 15.56 -5.03
C LEU A 329 -4.06 16.56 -4.07
N PRO A 330 -4.63 17.75 -3.84
CA PRO A 330 -3.93 18.83 -3.14
C PRO A 330 -3.71 18.55 -1.66
N GLU A 331 -4.55 17.73 -1.02
CA GLU A 331 -4.49 17.42 0.41
C GLU A 331 -3.78 16.09 0.71
N ILE A 332 -3.30 15.35 -0.31
CA ILE A 332 -2.65 14.06 -0.09
C ILE A 332 -1.36 14.24 0.71
N THR A 333 -1.28 13.59 1.86
CA THR A 333 -0.11 13.64 2.76
C THR A 333 0.66 12.32 2.75
N LYS A 334 -0.04 11.20 2.57
CA LYS A 334 0.55 9.86 2.62
C LYS A 334 0.08 9.00 1.46
N LEU A 335 1.05 8.42 0.76
CA LEU A 335 0.80 7.49 -0.33
C LEU A 335 1.62 6.22 -0.12
N ASP A 336 0.90 5.10 0.02
CA ASP A 336 1.50 3.80 0.30
C ASP A 336 1.33 2.84 -0.88
N LEU A 337 2.44 2.40 -1.46
CA LEU A 337 2.49 1.35 -2.49
C LEU A 337 3.49 0.25 -2.09
N CYS A 338 3.46 -0.20 -0.85
CA CYS A 338 4.34 -1.26 -0.36
C CYS A 338 3.85 -2.67 -0.74
N ASN A 339 4.81 -3.60 -0.82
CA ASN A 339 4.54 -5.03 -1.00
C ASN A 339 3.79 -5.37 -2.30
N ASN A 340 4.08 -4.69 -3.41
CA ASN A 340 3.53 -5.00 -4.73
C ASN A 340 4.58 -5.75 -5.57
N PRO A 341 4.58 -7.10 -5.55
CA PRO A 341 5.69 -7.91 -6.08
C PRO A 341 5.86 -7.85 -7.59
N GLN A 342 4.94 -7.23 -8.33
CA GLN A 342 5.03 -7.04 -9.78
C GLN A 342 5.23 -5.58 -10.20
N LEU A 343 5.18 -4.64 -9.25
CA LEU A 343 5.28 -3.21 -9.55
C LEU A 343 6.72 -2.89 -9.96
N SER A 344 6.91 -2.65 -11.25
CA SER A 344 8.24 -2.50 -11.85
C SER A 344 8.46 -1.14 -12.49
N TYR A 345 7.40 -0.37 -12.72
CA TYR A 345 7.46 0.91 -13.40
C TYR A 345 6.51 1.95 -12.79
N ILE A 346 7.05 3.15 -12.54
CA ILE A 346 6.30 4.35 -12.17
C ILE A 346 6.70 5.45 -13.15
N ASP A 347 5.72 6.06 -13.83
CA ASP A 347 5.99 7.17 -14.75
C ASP A 347 6.60 8.38 -13.98
N PRO A 348 7.63 9.06 -14.51
CA PRO A 348 8.24 10.22 -13.86
C PRO A 348 7.27 11.38 -13.55
N ARG A 349 6.12 11.43 -14.21
CA ARG A 349 5.04 12.42 -13.99
C ARG A 349 3.79 11.79 -13.36
N ALA A 350 3.91 10.62 -12.73
CA ALA A 350 2.81 9.98 -12.01
C ALA A 350 2.28 10.84 -10.85
N PHE A 351 3.19 11.54 -10.17
CA PHE A 351 2.94 12.36 -8.98
C PHE A 351 2.85 13.87 -9.29
N SER A 352 2.31 14.23 -10.45
CA SER A 352 2.14 15.63 -10.84
C SER A 352 1.16 16.35 -9.92
N ASP A 353 1.52 17.56 -9.47
CA ASP A 353 0.66 18.45 -8.67
C ASP A 353 0.27 17.89 -7.29
N LEU A 354 1.20 17.21 -6.61
CA LEU A 354 1.04 16.77 -5.21
C LEU A 354 1.71 17.76 -4.25
N SER A 355 1.02 18.84 -3.89
CA SER A 355 1.58 19.95 -3.11
C SER A 355 1.79 19.67 -1.63
N SER A 356 1.10 18.68 -1.06
CA SER A 356 1.06 18.43 0.39
C SER A 356 1.65 17.08 0.81
N ILE A 357 2.23 16.32 -0.15
CA ILE A 357 2.74 14.98 0.12
C ILE A 357 3.91 15.05 1.11
N ARG A 358 3.86 14.22 2.16
CA ARG A 358 4.89 14.11 3.19
C ARG A 358 5.53 12.72 3.23
N SER A 359 4.74 11.67 3.02
CA SER A 359 5.21 10.28 3.12
C SER A 359 4.90 9.51 1.84
N LEU A 360 5.94 8.98 1.20
CA LEU A 360 5.84 8.12 0.02
C LEU A 360 6.51 6.77 0.30
N LEU A 361 5.70 5.73 0.40
CA LEU A 361 6.17 4.40 0.77
C LEU A 361 6.16 3.48 -0.47
N LEU A 362 7.33 3.03 -0.90
CA LEU A 362 7.53 2.25 -2.13
C LEU A 362 8.35 0.96 -1.87
N SER A 363 8.35 0.45 -0.64
CA SER A 363 9.19 -0.70 -0.30
C SER A 363 8.61 -2.03 -0.77
N ASN A 364 9.50 -3.01 -0.92
CA ASN A 364 9.15 -4.38 -1.31
C ASN A 364 8.39 -4.46 -2.64
N ASN A 365 8.91 -3.77 -3.66
CA ASN A 365 8.43 -3.79 -5.03
C ASN A 365 9.52 -4.33 -5.98
N GLN A 366 9.32 -4.20 -7.29
CA GLN A 366 10.29 -4.58 -8.33
C GLN A 366 10.86 -3.36 -9.07
N LEU A 367 10.94 -2.21 -8.39
CA LEU A 367 11.43 -0.98 -8.98
C LEU A 367 12.95 -1.06 -9.18
N SER A 368 13.38 -1.07 -10.44
CA SER A 368 14.80 -1.01 -10.80
C SER A 368 15.31 0.41 -10.97
N PHE A 369 14.42 1.33 -11.35
CA PHE A 369 14.73 2.72 -11.63
C PHE A 369 13.63 3.62 -11.10
N LEU A 370 14.04 4.73 -10.49
CA LEU A 370 13.17 5.84 -10.12
C LEU A 370 13.84 7.12 -10.57
N SER A 371 13.14 7.91 -11.38
CA SER A 371 13.68 9.14 -11.95
C SER A 371 13.99 10.17 -10.86
N GLY A 372 15.13 10.86 -10.95
CA GLY A 372 15.40 12.02 -10.09
C GLY A 372 14.33 13.11 -10.21
N HIS A 373 13.76 13.30 -11.42
CA HIS A 373 12.67 14.24 -11.68
C HIS A 373 11.44 14.03 -10.78
N LEU A 374 11.25 12.81 -10.28
CA LEU A 374 10.17 12.46 -9.38
C LEU A 374 10.31 13.16 -8.02
N LEU A 375 11.53 13.21 -7.46
CA LEU A 375 11.79 13.89 -6.19
C LEU A 375 11.73 15.41 -6.34
N PHE A 376 12.06 15.94 -7.52
CA PHE A 376 11.89 17.37 -7.81
C PHE A 376 10.41 17.79 -7.86
N SER A 377 9.50 16.90 -8.28
CA SER A 377 8.06 17.17 -8.27
C SER A 377 7.41 17.12 -6.88
N LEU A 378 8.13 16.66 -5.84
CA LEU A 378 7.61 16.47 -4.49
C LEU A 378 8.43 17.28 -3.47
N PRO A 379 8.29 18.61 -3.44
CA PRO A 379 9.12 19.49 -2.61
C PRO A 379 8.87 19.36 -1.11
N THR A 380 7.68 18.92 -0.70
CA THR A 380 7.27 18.77 0.70
C THR A 380 7.55 17.38 1.28
N LEU A 381 8.13 16.47 0.48
CA LEU A 381 8.34 15.09 0.89
C LEU A 381 9.32 15.01 2.07
N GLU A 382 8.90 14.36 3.16
CA GLU A 382 9.66 14.20 4.40
C GLU A 382 10.12 12.77 4.60
N GLU A 383 9.34 11.79 4.16
CA GLU A 383 9.62 10.37 4.34
C GLU A 383 9.52 9.61 3.02
N LEU A 384 10.54 8.80 2.74
CA LEU A 384 10.60 7.94 1.57
C LEU A 384 11.05 6.54 1.97
N SER A 385 10.32 5.50 1.55
CA SER A 385 10.73 4.11 1.74
C SER A 385 11.02 3.44 0.41
N LEU A 386 12.21 2.83 0.27
CA LEU A 386 12.66 2.20 -0.98
C LEU A 386 13.33 0.84 -0.78
N HIS A 387 13.46 0.37 0.46
CA HIS A 387 14.11 -0.89 0.74
C HIS A 387 13.42 -2.06 0.02
N SER A 388 14.14 -3.17 -0.14
CA SER A 388 13.63 -4.36 -0.82
C SER A 388 13.17 -4.12 -2.26
N ASN A 389 13.85 -3.23 -3.00
CA ASN A 389 13.69 -3.05 -4.45
C ASN A 389 15.00 -3.41 -5.19
N PRO A 390 14.93 -3.92 -6.43
CA PRO A 390 16.11 -4.23 -7.24
C PRO A 390 16.75 -2.96 -7.86
N LEU A 391 17.08 -1.96 -7.04
CA LEU A 391 17.52 -0.64 -7.48
C LEU A 391 18.83 -0.68 -8.28
N ARG A 392 18.85 0.05 -9.40
CA ARG A 392 20.02 0.31 -10.22
C ARG A 392 20.64 1.67 -9.86
N CYS A 393 21.74 1.65 -9.11
CA CYS A 393 22.28 2.83 -8.46
C CYS A 393 23.21 3.71 -9.30
N ASP A 394 23.71 3.25 -10.46
CA ASP A 394 24.48 4.10 -11.38
C ASP A 394 23.62 5.15 -12.09
N CYS A 395 22.29 4.97 -12.10
CA CYS A 395 21.32 5.88 -12.70
C CYS A 395 20.68 6.87 -11.69
N LEU A 396 20.97 6.72 -10.39
CA LEU A 396 20.37 7.53 -9.31
C LEU A 396 21.26 8.72 -8.90
N SER A 397 22.23 9.10 -9.72
CA SER A 397 23.17 10.21 -9.44
C SER A 397 22.47 11.55 -9.21
N SER A 398 21.28 11.75 -9.79
CA SER A 398 20.44 12.94 -9.60
C SER A 398 19.82 13.05 -8.20
N TRP A 399 19.89 12.01 -7.38
CA TRP A 399 19.31 12.01 -6.04
C TRP A 399 20.20 12.65 -4.98
N GLY A 400 21.46 12.95 -5.32
CA GLY A 400 22.46 13.57 -4.45
C GLY A 400 21.93 14.74 -3.59
N PRO A 401 21.26 15.75 -4.19
CA PRO A 401 20.73 16.89 -3.45
C PRO A 401 19.62 16.52 -2.45
N HIS A 402 18.86 15.45 -2.73
CA HIS A 402 17.66 15.07 -1.97
C HIS A 402 17.90 13.95 -0.94
N LEU A 403 18.95 13.16 -1.08
CA LEU A 403 19.28 12.06 -0.14
C LEU A 403 20.67 12.20 0.50
N GLY A 404 21.37 13.31 0.22
CA GLY A 404 22.65 13.62 0.86
C GLY A 404 22.52 13.99 2.34
N ASN A 405 23.65 14.16 3.02
CA ASN A 405 23.72 14.40 4.47
C ASN A 405 23.02 15.69 4.97
N GLN A 406 22.65 16.61 4.08
CA GLN A 406 21.94 17.86 4.39
C GLN A 406 20.49 17.88 3.89
N SER A 407 19.95 16.73 3.48
CA SER A 407 18.57 16.64 3.01
C SER A 407 17.56 16.63 4.16
N HIS A 408 16.39 17.24 3.93
CA HIS A 408 15.23 17.14 4.83
C HIS A 408 14.51 15.79 4.70
N LEU A 409 14.73 15.08 3.58
CA LEU A 409 14.09 13.83 3.26
C LEU A 409 14.71 12.67 4.06
N LYS A 410 13.91 12.03 4.88
CA LYS A 410 14.27 10.84 5.66
C LYS A 410 14.02 9.59 4.82
N LEU A 411 15.11 8.92 4.45
CA LEU A 411 15.05 7.56 3.89
C LEU A 411 14.75 6.56 5.01
N LEU A 412 13.53 6.02 5.01
CA LEU A 412 13.13 4.97 5.93
C LEU A 412 13.91 3.70 5.63
N ASP A 413 14.39 3.02 6.69
CA ASP A 413 15.16 1.78 6.58
C ASP A 413 16.38 1.88 5.64
N ALA A 414 17.09 3.02 5.70
CA ALA A 414 18.26 3.31 4.87
C ALA A 414 19.35 2.22 4.94
N SER A 415 19.55 1.62 6.12
CA SER A 415 20.57 0.57 6.35
C SER A 415 20.34 -0.71 5.56
N VAL A 416 19.09 -0.97 5.15
CA VAL A 416 18.68 -2.14 4.37
C VAL A 416 18.24 -1.78 2.94
N THR A 417 18.35 -0.49 2.57
CA THR A 417 18.13 -0.03 1.19
C THR A 417 19.42 -0.22 0.39
N LEU A 418 19.52 -1.38 -0.27
CA LEU A 418 20.73 -1.83 -0.97
C LEU A 418 20.60 -1.70 -2.49
N CYS A 419 21.72 -1.39 -3.14
CA CYS A 419 21.84 -1.43 -4.59
C CYS A 419 21.85 -2.88 -5.11
N SER A 420 21.08 -3.16 -6.16
CA SER A 420 21.07 -4.45 -6.83
C SER A 420 22.02 -4.48 -8.03
N SER A 421 22.11 -3.35 -8.74
CA SER A 421 22.96 -3.20 -9.92
C SER A 421 23.57 -1.79 -9.98
N PRO A 422 24.61 -1.57 -10.80
CA PRO A 422 25.46 -2.55 -11.50
C PRO A 422 26.33 -3.38 -10.53
N SER A 423 26.95 -4.46 -11.03
CA SER A 423 27.67 -5.47 -10.21
C SER A 423 28.74 -4.94 -9.25
N HIS A 424 29.30 -3.76 -9.50
CA HIS A 424 30.31 -3.13 -8.64
C HIS A 424 29.71 -2.35 -7.46
N LEU A 425 28.41 -2.04 -7.50
CA LEU A 425 27.65 -1.39 -6.42
C LEU A 425 26.68 -2.36 -5.74
N THR A 426 26.53 -3.58 -6.25
CA THR A 426 25.62 -4.58 -5.67
C THR A 426 25.92 -4.82 -4.18
N GLY A 427 24.90 -4.70 -3.33
CA GLY A 427 24.99 -4.86 -1.89
C GLY A 427 25.49 -3.63 -1.13
N GLN A 428 25.85 -2.53 -1.80
CA GLN A 428 26.16 -1.26 -1.13
C GLN A 428 24.87 -0.54 -0.71
N GLN A 429 24.94 0.23 0.38
CA GLN A 429 23.82 1.05 0.84
C GLN A 429 23.62 2.23 -0.11
N LEU A 430 22.37 2.49 -0.48
CA LEU A 430 22.03 3.56 -1.41
C LEU A 430 22.53 4.92 -0.92
N GLN A 431 22.38 5.20 0.38
CA GLN A 431 22.78 6.48 0.96
C GLN A 431 24.28 6.74 0.81
N ASP A 432 25.12 5.73 0.95
CA ASP A 432 26.58 5.84 0.76
C ASP A 432 26.92 6.18 -0.69
N VAL A 433 26.30 5.48 -1.65
CA VAL A 433 26.53 5.70 -3.09
C VAL A 433 26.10 7.10 -3.52
N VAL A 434 24.94 7.56 -3.03
CA VAL A 434 24.39 8.88 -3.35
C VAL A 434 25.18 9.99 -2.65
N ALA A 435 25.64 9.79 -1.41
CA ALA A 435 26.49 10.74 -0.68
C ALA A 435 27.89 10.89 -1.31
N MET A 436 28.46 9.81 -1.85
CA MET A 436 29.74 9.85 -2.58
C MET A 436 29.67 10.65 -3.89
N SER A 437 28.47 10.84 -4.45
CA SER A 437 28.27 11.60 -5.69
C SER A 437 28.31 13.12 -5.48
N ALA A 438 28.18 13.59 -4.23
CA ALA A 438 28.25 15.01 -3.90
C ALA A 438 29.71 15.44 -3.70
N GLY A 439 30.34 15.98 -4.75
CA GLY A 439 31.65 16.64 -4.68
C GLY A 439 32.89 15.78 -4.96
N GLN A 440 32.74 14.56 -5.49
CA GLN A 440 33.87 13.73 -5.95
C GLN A 440 34.24 14.01 -7.43
N PRO A 441 35.50 13.72 -7.84
CA PRO A 441 35.94 13.87 -9.21
C PRO A 441 35.09 13.03 -10.17
N ILE A 442 34.53 13.67 -11.19
CA ILE A 442 33.65 13.01 -12.16
C ILE A 442 34.52 12.18 -13.11
N THR A 443 34.34 10.85 -13.09
CA THR A 443 35.05 9.95 -14.00
C THR A 443 34.11 9.47 -15.12
N LEU A 444 34.35 9.93 -16.34
CA LEU A 444 33.65 9.52 -17.54
C LEU A 444 34.37 8.33 -18.17
N LYS A 445 33.74 7.15 -18.15
CA LYS A 445 34.32 5.94 -18.73
C LYS A 445 34.15 5.91 -20.25
N CYS A 446 35.26 5.68 -20.95
CA CYS A 446 35.27 5.33 -22.35
C CYS A 446 36.14 4.10 -22.55
N TRP A 447 35.61 3.11 -23.26
CA TRP A 447 36.29 1.88 -23.59
C TRP A 447 35.84 1.46 -24.99
N ALA A 448 36.80 0.98 -25.77
CA ALA A 448 36.59 0.42 -27.10
C ALA A 448 37.59 -0.72 -27.29
N ASP A 449 37.19 -1.72 -28.06
CA ASP A 449 38.01 -2.87 -28.42
C ASP A 449 38.16 -2.91 -29.94
N ALA A 450 39.39 -2.91 -30.43
CA ALA A 450 39.71 -2.91 -31.86
C ALA A 450 41.10 -3.50 -32.09
N ASP A 451 41.35 -4.02 -33.30
CA ASP A 451 42.65 -4.50 -33.76
C ASP A 451 43.04 -3.75 -35.03
N PRO A 452 44.10 -2.91 -35.04
CA PRO A 452 45.01 -2.62 -33.92
C PRO A 452 44.34 -1.83 -32.79
N SER A 453 44.87 -1.96 -31.57
CA SER A 453 44.30 -1.37 -30.33
C SER A 453 44.02 0.13 -30.48
N PRO A 454 42.82 0.59 -30.08
CA PRO A 454 42.41 1.97 -30.28
C PRO A 454 43.07 2.91 -29.28
N GLN A 455 43.38 4.12 -29.72
CA GLN A 455 43.78 5.24 -28.89
C GLN A 455 42.57 6.09 -28.51
N PHE A 456 42.63 6.76 -27.35
CA PHE A 456 41.51 7.53 -26.81
C PHE A 456 41.85 9.02 -26.66
N TYR A 457 40.90 9.88 -26.98
CA TYR A 457 40.90 11.28 -26.56
C TYR A 457 39.48 11.75 -26.27
N TRP A 458 39.36 12.84 -25.53
CA TRP A 458 38.09 13.46 -25.19
C TRP A 458 37.98 14.86 -25.79
N VAL A 459 36.76 15.27 -26.09
CA VAL A 459 36.39 16.65 -26.46
C VAL A 459 35.49 17.20 -25.36
N THR A 460 35.88 18.31 -24.75
CA THR A 460 35.09 18.99 -23.71
C THR A 460 33.91 19.76 -24.32
N PRO A 461 32.93 20.24 -23.51
CA PRO A 461 31.84 21.08 -24.00
C PRO A 461 32.30 22.39 -24.64
N THR A 462 33.49 22.86 -24.28
CA THR A 462 34.16 24.04 -24.86
C THR A 462 34.89 23.75 -26.17
N GLY A 463 34.97 22.47 -26.58
CA GLY A 463 35.63 22.02 -27.80
C GLY A 463 37.12 21.67 -27.62
N ASP A 464 37.62 21.61 -26.39
CA ASP A 464 39.03 21.31 -26.12
C ASP A 464 39.33 19.80 -26.22
N LYS A 465 40.43 19.45 -26.88
CA LYS A 465 40.90 18.06 -27.00
C LYS A 465 41.77 17.67 -25.80
N VAL A 466 41.35 16.65 -25.04
CA VAL A 466 42.08 16.09 -23.90
C VAL A 466 42.60 14.70 -24.25
N SER A 467 43.92 14.53 -24.34
CA SER A 467 44.59 13.23 -24.55
C SER A 467 45.81 13.07 -23.62
N SER A 468 46.27 11.83 -23.43
CA SER A 468 47.48 11.54 -22.66
C SER A 468 48.74 12.26 -23.21
N GLU A 469 48.80 12.45 -24.53
CA GLU A 469 49.90 13.13 -25.23
C GLU A 469 49.90 14.65 -25.03
N VAL A 470 48.72 15.27 -25.04
CA VAL A 470 48.56 16.72 -24.79
C VAL A 470 48.94 17.05 -23.33
N MET A 471 48.66 16.13 -22.40
CA MET A 471 49.06 16.25 -21.00
C MET A 471 50.57 16.06 -20.80
N ALA A 472 51.21 15.16 -21.56
CA ALA A 472 52.67 15.00 -21.56
C ALA A 472 53.40 16.22 -22.16
N ALA A 473 52.83 16.84 -23.21
CA ALA A 473 53.38 18.06 -23.81
C ALA A 473 53.29 19.28 -22.88
N ALA A 474 52.26 19.36 -22.02
CA ALA A 474 52.12 20.42 -21.02
C ALA A 474 53.15 20.36 -19.87
N ILE A 475 53.81 19.21 -19.67
CA ILE A 475 54.85 19.02 -18.64
C ILE A 475 56.24 19.48 -19.13
N VAL A 476 56.43 19.65 -20.45
CA VAL A 476 57.75 19.88 -21.07
C VAL A 476 57.99 21.36 -21.46
N SER A 477 57.01 22.26 -21.32
CA SER A 477 57.23 23.68 -21.57
C SER A 477 57.90 24.37 -20.38
N GLU A 478 59.23 24.42 -20.40
CA GLU A 478 60.02 25.39 -19.64
C GLU A 478 59.74 26.79 -20.19
N GLU A 479 58.75 27.49 -19.65
CA GLU A 479 58.77 28.95 -19.49
C GLU A 479 57.62 29.36 -18.56
N GLY A 480 57.99 29.88 -17.39
CA GLY A 480 57.10 30.10 -16.26
C GLY A 480 56.08 31.20 -16.48
N HIS A 481 54.86 30.82 -16.86
CA HIS A 481 53.63 31.57 -16.58
C HIS A 481 52.43 30.63 -16.40
N ASP A 482 51.84 30.66 -15.19
CA ASP A 482 50.53 30.16 -14.73
C ASP A 482 49.85 29.02 -15.54
N LEU A 483 50.35 27.80 -15.38
CA LEU A 483 49.74 26.57 -15.93
C LEU A 483 48.85 25.82 -14.91
N SER A 484 48.67 26.35 -13.71
CA SER A 484 47.84 25.78 -12.63
C SER A 484 46.37 25.60 -13.03
N ARG A 485 45.88 26.37 -14.00
CA ARG A 485 44.49 26.33 -14.50
C ARG A 485 44.22 25.25 -15.56
N LYS A 486 45.24 24.52 -16.03
CA LYS A 486 45.15 23.64 -17.22
C LYS A 486 45.17 22.13 -16.96
N MET A 487 45.13 21.69 -15.70
CA MET A 487 45.04 20.26 -15.35
C MET A 487 43.77 19.91 -14.56
N LYS A 488 42.61 20.42 -15.01
CA LYS A 488 41.30 20.04 -14.45
C LYS A 488 40.82 18.68 -14.98
N HIS A 489 41.19 18.35 -16.22
CA HIS A 489 40.80 17.14 -16.94
C HIS A 489 42.00 16.23 -17.15
N ARG A 490 41.87 14.95 -16.81
CA ARG A 490 42.93 13.94 -16.95
C ARG A 490 42.39 12.69 -17.64
N VAL A 491 43.09 12.16 -18.64
CA VAL A 491 42.77 10.84 -19.21
C VAL A 491 43.55 9.76 -18.46
N SER A 492 42.84 8.81 -17.86
CA SER A 492 43.37 7.60 -17.21
C SER A 492 43.23 6.39 -18.15
N GLU A 493 44.13 5.41 -18.07
CA GLU A 493 43.98 4.15 -18.81
C GLU A 493 42.86 3.27 -18.19
N PRO A 494 41.99 2.65 -19.01
CA PRO A 494 42.03 2.52 -20.48
C PRO A 494 41.07 3.50 -21.21
N GLY A 495 41.30 4.82 -21.09
CA GLY A 495 40.59 5.86 -21.87
C GLY A 495 39.57 6.70 -21.08
N ALA A 496 39.49 6.57 -19.75
CA ALA A 496 38.54 7.30 -18.92
C ALA A 496 38.97 8.76 -18.69
N LEU A 497 38.04 9.72 -18.81
CA LEU A 497 38.27 11.12 -18.44
C LEU A 497 37.95 11.31 -16.95
N VAL A 498 38.85 11.91 -16.20
CA VAL A 498 38.68 12.30 -14.80
C VAL A 498 38.64 13.83 -14.75
N ILE A 499 37.55 14.39 -14.23
CA ILE A 499 37.39 15.81 -13.92
C ILE A 499 37.68 15.95 -12.43
N GLU A 500 38.86 16.44 -12.05
CA GLU A 500 39.30 16.34 -10.67
C GLU A 500 38.47 17.22 -9.71
N HIS A 501 38.03 18.40 -10.16
CA HIS A 501 37.28 19.38 -9.36
C HIS A 501 36.10 19.90 -10.19
N ALA A 502 34.94 19.22 -10.16
CA ALA A 502 33.79 19.60 -10.97
C ALA A 502 33.14 20.90 -10.47
N GLU A 503 32.93 21.86 -11.37
CA GLU A 503 32.28 23.16 -11.13
C GLU A 503 31.08 23.33 -12.09
N PRO A 504 30.12 24.22 -11.81
CA PRO A 504 28.95 24.46 -12.68
C PRO A 504 29.32 24.75 -14.15
N SER A 505 30.49 25.36 -14.39
CA SER A 505 31.03 25.63 -15.73
C SER A 505 31.43 24.38 -16.52
N ASP A 506 31.55 23.21 -15.88
CA ASP A 506 31.85 21.95 -16.55
C ASP A 506 30.61 21.26 -17.13
N THR A 507 29.43 21.86 -16.92
CA THR A 507 28.17 21.37 -17.47
C THR A 507 28.19 21.42 -19.00
N GLY A 508 27.86 20.29 -19.63
CA GLY A 508 27.77 20.18 -21.08
C GLY A 508 28.09 18.78 -21.60
N VAL A 509 28.24 18.66 -22.91
CA VAL A 509 28.47 17.37 -23.59
C VAL A 509 29.97 17.11 -23.78
N TYR A 510 30.44 16.00 -23.25
CA TYR A 510 31.79 15.48 -23.44
C TYR A 510 31.78 14.33 -24.45
N THR A 511 32.67 14.37 -25.44
CA THR A 511 32.73 13.34 -26.48
C THR A 511 34.03 12.57 -26.40
N CYS A 512 33.96 11.28 -26.08
CA CYS A 512 35.09 10.38 -26.25
C CYS A 512 35.23 9.97 -27.71
N VAL A 513 36.46 9.90 -28.19
CA VAL A 513 36.80 9.37 -29.50
C VAL A 513 37.83 8.25 -29.33
N ALA A 514 37.48 7.06 -29.77
CA ALA A 514 38.36 5.91 -29.88
C ALA A 514 38.76 5.76 -31.35
N TRP A 515 40.06 5.72 -31.65
CA TRP A 515 40.53 5.70 -33.05
C TRP A 515 41.75 4.82 -33.25
N ASN A 516 41.88 4.23 -34.43
CA ASN A 516 43.05 3.47 -34.88
C ASN A 516 43.31 3.72 -36.38
N SER A 517 44.15 2.90 -37.01
CA SER A 517 44.44 3.01 -38.45
C SER A 517 43.23 2.75 -39.35
N ASP A 518 42.23 2.05 -38.85
CA ASP A 518 41.13 1.49 -39.63
C ASP A 518 39.86 2.33 -39.50
N GLY A 519 39.77 3.17 -38.48
CA GLY A 519 38.67 4.10 -38.29
C GLY A 519 38.66 4.77 -36.92
N ALA A 520 37.60 5.53 -36.68
CA ALA A 520 37.32 6.14 -35.39
C ALA A 520 35.84 5.97 -35.05
N ASP A 521 35.55 5.76 -33.77
CA ASP A 521 34.21 5.73 -33.20
C ASP A 521 34.11 6.72 -32.05
N THR A 522 32.90 7.21 -31.77
CA THR A 522 32.69 8.29 -30.79
C THR A 522 31.54 7.99 -29.83
N LYS A 523 31.67 8.45 -28.58
CA LYS A 523 30.65 8.33 -27.53
C LYS A 523 30.49 9.65 -26.80
N SER A 524 29.29 10.23 -26.81
CA SER A 524 28.99 11.49 -26.11
C SER A 524 28.34 11.23 -24.74
N ILE A 525 28.70 12.02 -23.73
CA ILE A 525 28.19 11.94 -22.35
C ILE A 525 27.85 13.36 -21.88
N SER A 526 26.62 13.59 -21.42
CA SER A 526 26.21 14.87 -20.85
C SER A 526 26.52 14.90 -19.36
N VAL A 527 27.20 15.96 -18.91
CA VAL A 527 27.54 16.20 -17.50
C VAL A 527 26.78 17.43 -17.03
N PHE A 528 26.18 17.35 -15.83
CA PHE A 528 25.52 18.48 -15.17
C PHE A 528 26.10 18.63 -13.76
N VAL A 529 26.53 19.84 -13.41
CA VAL A 529 27.14 20.15 -12.12
C VAL A 529 26.38 21.31 -11.48
N ASP A 530 25.82 21.09 -10.30
CA ASP A 530 24.98 22.07 -9.63
C ASP A 530 25.79 23.08 -8.79
N SER A 531 25.25 24.28 -8.58
CA SER A 531 25.92 25.34 -7.80
C SER A 531 25.56 25.20 -6.31
N PRO A 532 26.53 25.08 -5.38
CA PRO A 532 26.21 25.08 -3.96
C PRO A 532 25.90 26.52 -3.51
N GLY A 533 24.62 26.88 -3.54
CA GLY A 533 24.10 28.11 -2.95
C GLY A 533 23.46 29.10 -3.94
N SER A 534 22.24 28.80 -4.36
CA SER A 534 21.22 29.83 -4.58
C SER A 534 19.83 29.22 -4.49
N GLY A 535 19.31 29.13 -3.26
CA GLY A 535 17.86 29.23 -3.09
C GLY A 535 17.43 30.59 -3.65
N GLY A 536 16.63 30.58 -4.71
CA GLY A 536 16.28 31.83 -5.39
C GLY A 536 15.47 31.61 -6.66
N GLN A 537 14.17 31.40 -6.48
CA GLN A 537 13.12 32.02 -7.29
C GLN A 537 13.28 31.90 -8.82
N TRP A 538 12.77 30.81 -9.40
CA TRP A 538 12.38 30.81 -10.81
C TRP A 538 11.10 31.64 -10.96
N SER A 539 11.26 32.97 -10.94
CA SER A 539 10.22 33.88 -11.39
C SER A 539 10.10 33.76 -12.90
N GLU A 540 8.95 33.27 -13.34
CA GLU A 540 8.34 33.60 -14.62
C GLU A 540 8.66 35.04 -15.01
N LYS A 541 9.44 35.20 -16.08
CA LYS A 541 9.38 36.39 -16.91
C LYS A 541 9.01 35.96 -18.31
N VAL A 542 7.70 35.92 -18.49
CA VAL A 542 6.99 36.20 -19.74
C VAL A 542 7.67 37.38 -20.42
N GLN A 543 8.36 37.12 -21.52
CA GLN A 543 8.81 38.15 -22.44
C GLN A 543 7.77 38.31 -23.53
N GLN A 544 6.91 39.30 -23.31
CA GLN A 544 6.10 39.98 -24.32
C GLN A 544 7.00 40.35 -25.51
N GLY A 545 6.80 39.66 -26.63
CA GLY A 545 7.32 39.99 -27.95
C GLY A 545 6.15 40.23 -28.88
N THR A 546 5.97 41.49 -29.25
CA THR A 546 5.00 42.08 -30.17
C THR A 546 4.87 41.37 -31.53
N GLU A 547 3.62 41.21 -31.98
CA GLU A 547 3.27 40.89 -33.38
C GLU A 547 3.88 41.90 -34.37
N PRO A 548 4.11 41.45 -35.63
CA PRO A 548 3.35 42.09 -36.69
C PRO A 548 2.74 41.11 -37.71
N ASN A 549 1.54 41.50 -38.16
CA ASN A 549 0.77 40.98 -39.30
C ASN A 549 1.58 40.85 -40.61
N GLY A 550 1.23 39.85 -41.43
CA GLY A 550 1.58 39.83 -42.85
C GLY A 550 1.33 38.48 -43.54
N GLU A 551 0.19 38.38 -44.22
CA GLU A 551 -0.24 37.29 -45.09
C GLU A 551 0.80 36.92 -46.18
N HIS A 552 0.94 35.62 -46.50
CA HIS A 552 0.80 35.07 -47.86
C HIS A 552 0.94 33.54 -47.84
N ALA A 553 -0.14 32.87 -48.24
CA ALA A 553 -0.17 31.46 -48.64
C ALA A 553 0.78 31.19 -49.81
N TRP A 554 1.38 30.00 -49.91
CA TRP A 554 1.27 29.07 -51.05
C TRP A 554 1.90 27.72 -50.66
N THR A 555 1.18 26.68 -51.07
CA THR A 555 1.40 25.24 -50.93
C THR A 555 2.71 24.72 -51.55
N SER A 556 3.34 23.72 -50.92
CA SER A 556 3.98 22.61 -51.66
C SER A 556 4.37 21.41 -50.76
N ASN A 557 3.73 20.27 -51.05
CA ASN A 557 4.23 18.88 -51.00
C ASN A 557 5.08 18.42 -49.81
N SER A 558 4.42 17.78 -48.84
CA SER A 558 5.02 16.87 -47.88
C SER A 558 5.40 15.53 -48.55
N LEU A 559 6.67 15.35 -48.92
CA LEU A 559 7.27 14.01 -48.95
C LEU A 559 7.68 13.65 -47.52
N SER A 560 6.93 12.76 -46.89
CA SER A 560 7.27 12.13 -45.62
C SER A 560 8.58 11.34 -45.74
N ARG A 561 9.66 11.80 -45.11
CA ARG A 561 10.87 10.99 -44.86
C ARG A 561 10.62 10.15 -43.61
N ALA A 562 10.52 8.83 -43.75
CA ALA A 562 10.32 7.90 -42.64
C ALA A 562 11.67 7.40 -42.09
N ALA A 563 11.87 7.47 -40.77
CA ALA A 563 12.97 6.78 -40.09
C ALA A 563 12.73 5.25 -40.06
N SER A 564 13.79 4.46 -40.00
CA SER A 564 13.77 2.99 -40.00
C SER A 564 14.26 2.47 -38.64
N LEU A 565 13.37 1.83 -37.87
CA LEU A 565 13.72 1.08 -36.65
C LEU A 565 14.25 -0.30 -37.05
N VAL A 566 15.37 -0.71 -36.47
CA VAL A 566 15.97 -2.03 -36.67
C VAL A 566 16.17 -2.69 -35.32
N VAL A 567 15.62 -3.90 -35.15
CA VAL A 567 15.77 -4.75 -33.96
C VAL A 567 16.57 -5.99 -34.34
N LEU A 568 17.54 -6.35 -33.51
CA LEU A 568 18.48 -7.46 -33.70
C LEU A 568 18.55 -8.30 -32.43
N ALA A 569 18.82 -9.59 -32.57
CA ALA A 569 19.17 -10.46 -31.45
C ALA A 569 20.70 -10.44 -31.28
N LYS A 570 21.16 -9.80 -30.21
CA LYS A 570 22.59 -9.65 -29.89
C LYS A 570 23.19 -10.96 -29.37
N VAL A 571 22.47 -11.63 -28.46
CA VAL A 571 22.90 -12.93 -27.90
C VAL A 571 21.70 -13.83 -27.72
N VAL A 572 21.79 -15.07 -28.18
CA VAL A 572 20.77 -16.11 -28.00
C VAL A 572 21.36 -17.25 -27.18
N HIS A 573 20.75 -17.54 -26.03
CA HIS A 573 21.04 -18.67 -25.16
C HIS A 573 19.88 -19.69 -25.18
N ALA A 574 20.01 -20.75 -24.38
CA ALA A 574 18.98 -21.78 -24.28
C ALA A 574 17.72 -21.29 -23.54
N GLN A 575 17.83 -20.29 -22.65
CA GLN A 575 16.71 -19.78 -21.84
C GLN A 575 16.62 -18.25 -21.78
N SER A 576 17.46 -17.56 -22.56
CA SER A 576 17.45 -16.10 -22.63
C SER A 576 17.89 -15.59 -23.99
N VAL A 577 17.43 -14.39 -24.33
CA VAL A 577 17.75 -13.68 -25.57
C VAL A 577 17.95 -12.21 -25.25
N VAL A 578 19.12 -11.66 -25.60
CA VAL A 578 19.39 -10.23 -25.53
C VAL A 578 19.04 -9.60 -26.88
N LEU A 579 18.08 -8.69 -26.87
CA LEU A 579 17.70 -7.86 -28.02
C LEU A 579 18.50 -6.57 -28.01
N GLU A 580 18.87 -6.06 -29.18
CA GLU A 580 19.45 -4.73 -29.39
C GLU A 580 18.63 -4.01 -30.47
N TRP A 581 18.37 -2.71 -30.33
CA TRP A 581 17.69 -1.94 -31.39
C TRP A 581 18.27 -0.55 -31.60
N LYS A 582 18.18 -0.07 -32.85
CA LYS A 582 18.61 1.27 -33.27
C LYS A 582 17.60 1.89 -34.24
N LEU A 583 17.47 3.21 -34.18
CA LEU A 583 16.53 3.98 -35.01
C LEU A 583 17.34 4.85 -35.98
N TYR A 584 17.29 4.52 -37.28
CA TYR A 584 18.07 5.19 -38.33
C TYR A 584 17.21 6.19 -39.10
N PRO A 585 17.60 7.46 -39.26
CA PRO A 585 16.97 8.34 -40.24
C PRO A 585 17.34 7.90 -41.67
N SER A 586 16.38 7.88 -42.59
CA SER A 586 16.64 7.47 -43.98
C SER A 586 17.42 8.56 -44.76
N THR A 587 18.63 8.22 -45.21
CA THR A 587 19.43 9.01 -46.14
C THR A 587 19.01 8.72 -47.58
N GLY A 588 18.62 9.76 -48.32
CA GLY A 588 18.24 9.67 -49.73
C GLY A 588 18.92 10.76 -50.57
N GLN A 589 19.93 10.33 -51.32
CA GLN A 589 20.59 10.92 -52.52
C GLN A 589 21.14 12.36 -52.49
N LEU A 590 22.46 12.42 -52.73
CA LEU A 590 23.29 13.60 -53.02
C LEU A 590 22.80 14.36 -54.26
N LEU A 591 22.66 15.69 -54.14
CA LEU A 591 22.90 16.63 -55.22
C LEU A 591 23.81 17.75 -54.70
N GLU A 592 24.80 18.07 -55.53
CA GLU A 592 25.97 18.90 -55.23
C GLU A 592 25.62 20.35 -54.86
N GLY A 593 26.35 20.86 -53.86
CA GLY A 593 26.66 22.29 -53.70
C GLY A 593 25.79 23.06 -52.72
N GLN A 594 26.15 23.04 -51.42
CA GLN A 594 26.23 24.23 -50.56
C GLN A 594 26.72 23.86 -49.14
N ASN A 595 27.42 24.81 -48.51
CA ASN A 595 28.29 24.66 -47.34
C ASN A 595 27.64 24.00 -46.10
N GLN A 596 28.40 23.09 -45.49
CA GLN A 596 28.13 22.35 -44.27
C GLN A 596 28.21 23.24 -43.02
N GLN A 597 27.15 23.23 -42.22
CA GLN A 597 27.15 23.55 -40.80
C GLN A 597 26.32 22.46 -40.11
N ASP A 598 27.04 21.54 -39.45
CA ASP A 598 26.50 20.33 -38.84
C ASP A 598 25.62 20.64 -37.63
N ALA A 599 24.32 20.40 -37.76
CA ALA A 599 23.38 20.31 -36.65
C ALA A 599 23.14 18.83 -36.32
N PRO A 600 23.43 18.35 -35.09
CA PRO A 600 23.07 16.99 -34.71
C PRO A 600 21.55 16.87 -34.56
N LEU A 601 20.96 15.98 -35.34
CA LEU A 601 19.53 15.66 -35.38
C LEU A 601 19.08 15.09 -34.01
N THR A 602 18.15 15.79 -33.37
CA THR A 602 17.53 15.40 -32.09
C THR A 602 16.61 14.20 -32.27
N LEU A 603 16.88 13.10 -31.58
CA LEU A 603 15.88 12.07 -31.28
C LEU A 603 14.73 12.70 -30.47
N PRO A 604 13.49 12.19 -30.57
CA PRO A 604 12.41 12.66 -29.70
C PRO A 604 12.80 12.42 -28.23
N TRP A 605 12.56 13.43 -27.39
CA TRP A 605 13.00 13.52 -25.99
C TRP A 605 12.36 12.47 -25.06
N TRP A 606 11.33 11.76 -25.52
CA TRP A 606 10.88 10.48 -24.98
C TRP A 606 10.35 9.63 -26.14
N ALA A 607 10.47 8.31 -26.03
CA ALA A 607 9.74 7.35 -26.86
C ALA A 607 9.54 6.07 -26.04
N SER A 608 8.39 5.42 -26.17
CA SER A 608 8.13 4.16 -25.46
C SER A 608 8.43 3.00 -26.40
N ALA A 609 9.32 2.09 -26.01
CA ALA A 609 9.53 0.84 -26.71
C ALA A 609 8.64 -0.25 -26.08
N SER A 610 7.65 -0.78 -26.81
CA SER A 610 6.92 -1.97 -26.34
C SER A 610 7.47 -3.21 -27.04
N VAL A 611 7.86 -4.21 -26.26
CA VAL A 611 8.32 -5.50 -26.77
C VAL A 611 7.18 -6.50 -26.60
N HIS A 612 6.65 -7.00 -27.70
CA HIS A 612 5.62 -8.03 -27.74
C HIS A 612 6.21 -9.36 -28.19
N ILE A 613 5.97 -10.42 -27.42
CA ILE A 613 6.36 -11.79 -27.75
C ILE A 613 5.10 -12.58 -28.07
N ASP A 614 5.01 -13.11 -29.28
CA ASP A 614 3.92 -13.99 -29.68
C ASP A 614 4.44 -15.43 -29.88
N ASN A 615 3.89 -16.37 -29.11
CA ASN A 615 4.16 -17.80 -29.16
C ASN A 615 2.91 -18.56 -28.65
N PRO A 616 2.49 -19.69 -29.25
CA PRO A 616 1.26 -20.39 -28.85
C PRO A 616 1.20 -20.90 -27.39
N GLN A 617 2.28 -20.75 -26.61
CA GLN A 617 2.39 -21.19 -25.23
C GLN A 617 2.57 -20.04 -24.22
N ILE A 618 3.11 -18.88 -24.64
CA ILE A 618 3.44 -17.74 -23.76
C ILE A 618 3.38 -16.45 -24.59
N SER A 619 2.62 -15.44 -24.13
CA SER A 619 2.69 -14.07 -24.66
C SER A 619 3.11 -13.09 -23.56
N TYR A 620 3.97 -12.13 -23.88
CA TYR A 620 4.50 -11.16 -22.91
C TYR A 620 4.60 -9.78 -23.58
N THR A 621 4.26 -8.73 -22.83
CA THR A 621 4.42 -7.34 -23.28
C THR A 621 5.12 -6.54 -22.18
N THR A 622 6.19 -5.83 -22.52
CA THR A 622 6.92 -4.95 -21.60
C THR A 622 7.20 -3.60 -22.24
N LYS A 623 7.15 -2.52 -21.45
CA LYS A 623 7.54 -1.17 -21.88
C LYS A 623 8.94 -0.88 -21.36
N VAL A 624 9.81 -0.46 -22.27
CA VAL A 624 11.21 -0.18 -21.96
C VAL A 624 11.49 1.33 -22.15
N PRO A 625 12.24 1.98 -21.23
CA PRO A 625 12.68 3.37 -21.39
C PRO A 625 13.47 3.62 -22.67
N VAL A 626 13.45 4.86 -23.20
CA VAL A 626 14.01 5.18 -24.53
C VAL A 626 15.53 5.09 -24.62
N ASP A 627 16.20 5.21 -23.48
CA ASP A 627 17.65 5.16 -23.31
C ASP A 627 18.19 3.73 -23.26
N VAL A 628 17.31 2.75 -23.06
CA VAL A 628 17.65 1.33 -23.12
C VAL A 628 17.65 0.91 -24.58
N GLN A 629 18.81 0.54 -25.11
CA GLN A 629 18.96 0.01 -26.46
C GLN A 629 19.16 -1.50 -26.47
N GLU A 630 19.29 -2.11 -25.28
CA GLU A 630 19.48 -3.55 -25.10
C GLU A 630 18.52 -4.09 -24.04
N TYR A 631 17.78 -5.15 -24.35
CA TYR A 631 16.83 -5.76 -23.40
C TYR A 631 17.01 -7.27 -23.35
N ASN A 632 17.16 -7.82 -22.14
CA ASN A 632 17.38 -9.25 -21.93
C ASN A 632 16.06 -9.96 -21.61
N LEU A 633 15.56 -10.73 -22.57
CA LEU A 633 14.45 -11.66 -22.38
C LEU A 633 14.95 -12.89 -21.62
N THR A 634 14.36 -13.18 -20.47
CA THR A 634 14.69 -14.35 -19.64
C THR A 634 13.50 -15.32 -19.58
N HIS A 635 13.70 -16.50 -18.99
CA HIS A 635 12.67 -17.54 -18.83
C HIS A 635 12.09 -18.10 -20.15
N LEU A 636 12.88 -18.10 -21.22
CA LEU A 636 12.49 -18.71 -22.49
C LEU A 636 12.69 -20.24 -22.44
N LEU A 637 11.93 -20.97 -23.25
CA LEU A 637 12.03 -22.42 -23.39
C LEU A 637 13.18 -22.76 -24.36
N PRO A 638 14.01 -23.78 -24.10
CA PRO A 638 15.05 -24.22 -25.04
C PRO A 638 14.47 -24.74 -26.36
N ALA A 639 15.18 -24.51 -27.46
CA ALA A 639 14.79 -24.95 -28.81
C ALA A 639 13.37 -24.52 -29.23
N THR A 640 12.94 -23.31 -28.84
CA THR A 640 11.62 -22.76 -29.22
C THR A 640 11.77 -21.49 -30.04
N GLU A 641 10.87 -21.30 -31.01
CA GLU A 641 10.79 -20.10 -31.84
C GLU A 641 9.88 -19.06 -31.19
N TYR A 642 10.33 -17.81 -31.18
CA TYR A 642 9.61 -16.66 -30.66
C TYR A 642 9.50 -15.58 -31.73
N HIS A 643 8.31 -14.99 -31.89
CA HIS A 643 8.12 -13.79 -32.70
C HIS A 643 8.16 -12.56 -31.80
N VAL A 644 9.20 -11.74 -31.92
CA VAL A 644 9.43 -10.58 -31.05
C VAL A 644 9.26 -9.30 -31.86
N CYS A 645 8.29 -8.47 -31.49
CA CYS A 645 8.05 -7.17 -32.12
C CYS A 645 8.38 -6.03 -31.16
N LEU A 646 9.15 -5.05 -31.61
CA LEU A 646 9.42 -3.81 -30.89
C LEU A 646 8.70 -2.66 -31.58
N THR A 647 7.89 -1.91 -30.84
CA THR A 647 7.24 -0.69 -31.34
C THR A 647 7.78 0.52 -30.60
N VAL A 648 8.26 1.52 -31.33
CA VAL A 648 8.69 2.83 -30.81
C VAL A 648 7.68 3.88 -31.26
N SER A 649 7.10 4.59 -30.30
CA SER A 649 6.14 5.67 -30.57
C SER A 649 6.64 7.02 -30.07
N SER A 650 6.40 8.07 -30.86
CA SER A 650 6.56 9.47 -30.46
C SER A 650 5.18 10.10 -30.14
N PHE A 651 4.94 10.41 -28.88
CA PHE A 651 4.01 11.33 -28.22
C PHE A 651 4.30 12.84 -28.54
N PRO A 652 3.42 13.78 -28.20
CA PRO A 652 2.00 13.61 -27.88
C PRO A 652 1.17 13.24 -29.12
N PRO A 653 0.13 12.40 -29.00
CA PRO A 653 -0.91 12.36 -30.03
C PRO A 653 -1.72 13.66 -29.98
N PRO A 654 -2.04 14.29 -31.13
CA PRO A 654 -2.89 15.46 -31.14
C PRO A 654 -4.32 15.10 -30.75
N SER A 655 -4.92 15.97 -29.93
CA SER A 655 -6.36 16.09 -29.79
C SER A 655 -7.01 16.28 -31.16
N THR A 656 -8.01 15.45 -31.45
CA THR A 656 -9.00 15.55 -32.53
C THR A 656 -8.53 15.35 -33.99
N ALA A 657 -8.92 14.19 -34.54
CA ALA A 657 -9.22 13.91 -35.95
C ALA A 657 -8.17 14.21 -37.05
N SER A 658 -7.13 13.37 -37.20
CA SER A 658 -6.55 12.85 -38.47
C SER A 658 -5.24 12.05 -38.20
N PRO A 659 -4.84 11.08 -39.06
CA PRO A 659 -3.95 9.98 -38.66
C PRO A 659 -2.45 10.22 -38.95
N SER A 660 -1.62 9.43 -38.22
CA SER A 660 -0.18 9.13 -38.32
C SER A 660 0.81 10.06 -37.59
N SER A 661 0.94 9.87 -36.27
CA SER A 661 2.25 9.94 -35.60
C SER A 661 3.15 8.81 -36.13
N PRO A 662 4.48 8.99 -36.26
CA PRO A 662 5.35 7.93 -36.72
C PRO A 662 5.53 6.89 -35.61
N VAL A 663 4.75 5.81 -35.70
CA VAL A 663 4.96 4.58 -34.92
C VAL A 663 5.86 3.70 -35.75
N HIS A 664 7.07 3.45 -35.26
CA HIS A 664 8.03 2.58 -35.92
C HIS A 664 7.96 1.20 -35.27
N THR A 665 7.59 0.18 -36.04
CA THR A 665 7.53 -1.21 -35.59
C THR A 665 8.55 -2.05 -36.35
N SER A 666 9.34 -2.84 -35.63
CA SER A 666 10.28 -3.80 -36.19
C SER A 666 10.14 -5.13 -35.46
N CYS A 667 10.00 -6.22 -36.19
CA CYS A 667 9.84 -7.56 -35.64
C CYS A 667 10.99 -8.49 -36.06
N LEU A 668 11.29 -9.47 -35.22
CA LEU A 668 12.34 -10.46 -35.39
C LEU A 668 11.87 -11.84 -34.92
N ASN A 669 12.14 -12.88 -35.71
CA ASN A 669 11.98 -14.27 -35.29
C ASN A 669 13.28 -14.76 -34.64
N ILE A 670 13.18 -15.37 -33.46
CA ILE A 670 14.34 -15.82 -32.69
C ILE A 670 14.10 -17.25 -32.21
N THR A 671 15.03 -18.14 -32.49
CA THR A 671 15.01 -19.53 -31.99
C THR A 671 16.05 -19.70 -30.88
N THR A 672 15.62 -20.07 -29.68
CA THR A 672 16.54 -20.31 -28.55
C THR A 672 17.42 -21.53 -28.81
N LYS A 673 18.64 -21.53 -28.26
CA LYS A 673 19.59 -22.63 -28.46
C LYS A 673 19.13 -23.91 -27.76
N GLU A 674 19.57 -25.06 -28.25
CA GLU A 674 19.47 -26.31 -27.49
C GLU A 674 20.33 -26.21 -26.22
N ALA A 675 19.85 -26.79 -25.12
CA ALA A 675 20.62 -26.86 -23.89
C ALA A 675 21.83 -27.79 -24.09
N SER A 676 23.00 -27.23 -24.35
CA SER A 676 24.23 -28.02 -24.53
C SER A 676 24.71 -28.57 -23.18
N PHE A 677 24.72 -29.89 -23.04
CA PHE A 677 25.33 -30.58 -21.91
C PHE A 677 26.81 -30.85 -22.22
N SER A 678 27.72 -30.05 -21.65
CA SER A 678 29.17 -30.22 -21.84
C SER A 678 29.74 -31.26 -20.86
N VAL A 679 30.16 -32.42 -21.37
CA VAL A 679 31.00 -33.40 -20.66
C VAL A 679 32.35 -33.49 -21.37
N GLU A 680 33.39 -32.96 -20.74
CA GLU A 680 34.78 -33.21 -21.11
C GLU A 680 35.15 -34.66 -20.74
N LEU A 681 35.45 -35.48 -21.76
CA LEU A 681 35.82 -36.88 -21.60
C LEU A 681 37.34 -37.03 -21.70
N VAL A 682 38.03 -37.13 -20.56
CA VAL A 682 39.43 -37.59 -20.52
C VAL A 682 39.46 -39.11 -20.67
N ALA A 683 40.00 -39.57 -21.80
CA ALA A 683 40.28 -40.98 -22.03
C ALA A 683 41.53 -41.43 -21.25
N SER A 684 41.37 -42.23 -20.20
CA SER A 684 42.43 -43.17 -19.78
C SER A 684 41.91 -44.31 -18.90
N ARG A 685 42.17 -45.53 -19.39
CA ARG A 685 42.34 -46.82 -18.70
C ARG A 685 41.14 -47.48 -17.97
N ARG A 686 40.69 -48.51 -18.67
CA ARG A 686 40.00 -49.78 -18.35
C ARG A 686 40.22 -50.49 -16.99
N SER A 687 40.67 -49.86 -15.91
CA SER A 687 40.77 -50.52 -14.58
C SER A 687 39.89 -49.91 -13.49
N GLY A 688 38.92 -49.07 -13.86
CA GLY A 688 38.05 -48.36 -12.92
C GLY A 688 36.65 -48.96 -12.71
N VAL A 689 36.19 -49.92 -13.52
CA VAL A 689 34.78 -50.35 -13.50
C VAL A 689 34.39 -51.03 -12.19
N ALA A 690 35.28 -51.85 -11.61
CA ALA A 690 35.04 -52.47 -10.31
C ALA A 690 35.11 -51.45 -9.16
N LEU A 691 36.06 -50.51 -9.22
CA LEU A 691 36.22 -49.48 -8.19
C LEU A 691 35.07 -48.47 -8.23
N ALA A 692 34.58 -48.11 -9.41
CA ALA A 692 33.45 -47.22 -9.61
C ALA A 692 32.12 -47.88 -9.21
N ALA A 693 31.97 -49.19 -9.38
CA ALA A 693 30.80 -49.92 -8.88
C ALA A 693 30.80 -49.97 -7.33
N VAL A 694 31.95 -50.19 -6.70
CA VAL A 694 32.08 -50.18 -5.23
C VAL A 694 31.90 -48.77 -4.67
N MET A 695 32.49 -47.76 -5.30
CA MET A 695 32.29 -46.36 -4.93
C MET A 695 30.84 -45.90 -5.16
N GLY A 696 30.22 -46.31 -6.27
CA GLY A 696 28.84 -45.99 -6.60
C GLY A 696 27.84 -46.65 -5.65
N SER A 697 28.10 -47.89 -5.23
CA SER A 697 27.30 -48.57 -4.20
C SER A 697 27.52 -47.98 -2.81
N MET A 698 28.73 -47.56 -2.45
CA MET A 698 29.00 -46.81 -1.22
C MET A 698 28.35 -45.42 -1.23
N PHE A 699 28.32 -44.75 -2.39
CA PHE A 699 27.67 -43.46 -2.56
C PHE A 699 26.14 -43.59 -2.50
N ALA A 700 25.58 -44.65 -3.10
CA ALA A 700 24.15 -44.96 -3.01
C ALA A 700 23.75 -45.32 -1.57
N LEU A 701 24.57 -46.09 -0.85
CA LEU A 701 24.33 -46.42 0.56
C LEU A 701 24.44 -45.18 1.47
N SER A 702 25.36 -44.27 1.19
CA SER A 702 25.49 -43.01 1.94
C SER A 702 24.37 -42.02 1.61
N LEU A 703 23.89 -41.94 0.37
CA LEU A 703 22.70 -41.20 -0.02
C LEU A 703 21.44 -41.77 0.62
N MET A 704 21.30 -43.10 0.66
CA MET A 704 20.18 -43.75 1.34
C MET A 704 20.24 -43.53 2.85
N ALA A 705 21.43 -43.57 3.46
CA ALA A 705 21.61 -43.23 4.87
C ALA A 705 21.29 -41.75 5.15
N LEU A 706 21.71 -40.83 4.27
CA LEU A 706 21.37 -39.41 4.36
C LEU A 706 19.87 -39.16 4.16
N LEU A 707 19.20 -39.90 3.26
CA LEU A 707 17.75 -39.85 3.09
C LEU A 707 17.02 -40.42 4.31
N VAL A 708 17.52 -41.49 4.92
CA VAL A 708 16.95 -42.02 6.18
C VAL A 708 17.17 -41.06 7.34
N VAL A 709 18.32 -40.39 7.42
CA VAL A 709 18.59 -39.32 8.40
C VAL A 709 17.75 -38.08 8.12
N TYR A 710 17.57 -37.71 6.85
CA TYR A 710 16.74 -36.59 6.43
C TYR A 710 15.26 -36.86 6.72
N MET A 711 14.75 -38.04 6.37
CA MET A 711 13.39 -38.46 6.71
C MET A 711 13.22 -38.66 8.21
N GLY A 712 14.23 -39.15 8.92
CA GLY A 712 14.25 -39.21 10.39
C GLY A 712 14.25 -37.82 11.05
N ARG A 713 14.94 -36.83 10.46
CA ARG A 713 14.91 -35.41 10.85
C ARG A 713 13.58 -34.75 10.49
N ARG A 714 12.99 -35.08 9.33
CA ARG A 714 11.69 -34.57 8.88
C ARG A 714 10.54 -35.15 9.71
N VAL A 715 10.64 -36.41 10.13
CA VAL A 715 9.71 -37.06 11.07
C VAL A 715 9.91 -36.54 12.50
N ARG A 716 11.15 -36.23 12.92
CA ARG A 716 11.40 -35.50 14.18
C ARG A 716 10.92 -34.04 14.12
N GLN A 717 11.02 -33.35 12.97
CA GLN A 717 10.44 -32.02 12.77
C GLN A 717 8.91 -32.06 12.75
N HIS A 718 8.27 -33.09 12.18
CA HIS A 718 6.82 -33.28 12.30
C HIS A 718 6.37 -33.65 13.72
N LYS A 719 7.21 -34.34 14.52
CA LYS A 719 6.92 -34.62 15.94
C LYS A 719 7.27 -33.45 16.87
N SER A 720 8.19 -32.56 16.48
CA SER A 720 8.53 -31.34 17.22
C SER A 720 7.60 -30.17 16.86
N CYS A 721 7.03 -30.15 15.65
CA CYS A 721 5.94 -29.24 15.27
C CYS A 721 4.57 -29.71 15.80
N GLY A 722 4.40 -31.00 16.12
CA GLY A 722 3.21 -31.53 16.81
C GLY A 722 3.17 -31.35 18.33
N HIS A 723 4.28 -30.94 18.96
CA HIS A 723 4.33 -30.70 20.41
C HIS A 723 4.55 -29.22 20.77
N SER A 724 4.99 -28.38 19.83
CA SER A 724 5.00 -26.92 20.00
C SER A 724 3.66 -26.28 19.62
N LEU A 725 2.92 -26.83 18.62
CA LEU A 725 1.57 -26.33 18.27
C LEU A 725 0.51 -26.71 19.30
N LYS A 726 0.69 -27.80 20.06
CA LYS A 726 -0.26 -28.21 21.12
C LYS A 726 -0.04 -27.49 22.46
N THR A 727 1.05 -26.74 22.57
CA THR A 727 1.36 -25.87 23.72
C THR A 727 1.13 -24.40 23.37
N TYR A 728 1.24 -24.01 22.09
CA TYR A 728 0.81 -22.70 21.58
C TYR A 728 -0.71 -22.59 21.32
N MET A 729 -1.42 -23.69 21.03
CA MET A 729 -2.89 -23.68 20.92
C MET A 729 -3.62 -23.85 22.27
N LYS A 730 -2.91 -23.75 23.40
CA LYS A 730 -3.54 -23.66 24.73
C LYS A 730 -3.49 -22.26 25.34
N HIS A 731 -2.82 -21.31 24.68
CA HIS A 731 -2.83 -19.87 25.01
C HIS A 731 -3.06 -19.08 23.71
N ALA A 732 -4.10 -19.44 22.95
CA ALA A 732 -4.69 -18.51 21.99
C ALA A 732 -5.74 -17.71 22.77
N THR A 733 -5.27 -16.80 23.62
CA THR A 733 -6.07 -15.66 24.04
C THR A 733 -6.09 -14.71 22.85
N SER A 734 -7.31 -14.34 22.44
CA SER A 734 -7.66 -13.24 21.55
C SER A 734 -6.52 -12.26 21.26
N ILE A 735 -6.01 -12.26 20.03
CA ILE A 735 -5.34 -11.08 19.51
C ILE A 735 -6.47 -10.08 19.20
N PRO A 736 -6.54 -8.91 19.84
CA PRO A 736 -7.54 -7.91 19.51
C PRO A 736 -7.33 -7.43 18.07
N LEU A 737 -8.42 -7.17 17.35
CA LEU A 737 -8.41 -6.76 15.93
C LEU A 737 -7.57 -5.49 15.64
N ASN A 738 -7.14 -4.76 16.68
CA ASN A 738 -6.21 -3.63 16.63
C ASN A 738 -4.82 -3.96 16.06
N GLU A 739 -4.43 -5.22 15.92
CA GLU A 739 -3.15 -5.60 15.29
C GLU A 739 -3.26 -6.03 13.82
N LEU A 740 -4.47 -6.31 13.30
CA LEU A 740 -4.67 -6.65 11.87
C LEU A 740 -5.16 -5.47 11.02
N TYR A 741 -5.70 -4.43 11.68
CA TYR A 741 -6.12 -3.17 11.09
C TYR A 741 -5.38 -2.04 11.82
N PRO A 742 -4.40 -1.35 11.21
CA PRO A 742 -4.02 -0.03 11.70
C PRO A 742 -5.29 0.83 11.63
N PRO A 743 -5.73 1.50 12.69
CA PRO A 743 -7.08 2.04 12.71
C PRO A 743 -7.07 3.33 11.89
N LEU A 744 -7.75 3.34 10.75
CA LEU A 744 -8.30 4.57 10.19
C LEU A 744 -9.25 5.28 11.20
N ILE A 745 -9.62 4.58 12.28
CA ILE A 745 -10.28 5.12 13.48
C ILE A 745 -9.35 5.94 14.39
N THR A 746 -8.03 5.68 14.43
CA THR A 746 -7.10 6.42 15.33
C THR A 746 -6.71 7.80 14.79
N LEU A 747 -6.94 8.06 13.50
CA LEU A 747 -6.81 9.42 12.96
C LEU A 747 -7.86 10.36 13.55
N TRP A 748 -9.08 9.86 13.78
CA TRP A 748 -10.18 10.63 14.38
C TRP A 748 -10.00 10.88 15.88
N GLU A 749 -9.34 9.97 16.60
CA GLU A 749 -8.98 10.18 18.00
C GLU A 749 -7.81 11.17 18.14
N SER A 750 -6.89 11.23 17.17
CA SER A 750 -5.71 12.10 17.23
C SER A 750 -5.93 13.56 16.80
N GLU A 751 -6.92 13.84 15.95
CA GLU A 751 -7.22 15.22 15.51
C GLU A 751 -8.00 16.03 16.55
N ALA A 752 -8.83 15.38 17.36
CA ALA A 752 -9.52 16.03 18.48
C ALA A 752 -8.56 16.53 19.58
N ASP A 753 -7.39 15.91 19.70
CA ASP A 753 -6.34 16.30 20.65
C ASP A 753 -5.45 17.44 20.10
N LYS A 754 -5.21 17.50 18.78
CA LYS A 754 -4.42 18.58 18.17
C LYS A 754 -5.11 19.95 18.18
N GLU A 755 -6.44 20.00 18.10
CA GLU A 755 -7.18 21.28 18.20
C GLU A 755 -7.26 21.84 19.63
N LYS A 756 -6.90 21.04 20.65
CA LYS A 756 -6.86 21.49 22.06
C LYS A 756 -5.49 21.99 22.49
N ASP A 757 -4.41 21.40 21.96
CA ASP A 757 -3.04 21.81 22.34
C ASP A 757 -2.67 23.21 21.81
N ASP A 758 -3.22 23.63 20.66
CA ASP A 758 -3.00 24.99 20.12
C ASP A 758 -3.74 26.10 20.89
N LYS A 759 -4.56 25.76 21.91
CA LYS A 759 -5.28 26.74 22.75
C LYS A 759 -4.77 26.82 24.19
N GLU A 760 -3.80 26.01 24.59
CA GLU A 760 -3.21 26.05 25.95
C GLU A 760 -1.81 26.69 26.04
N GLU A 761 -1.20 27.11 24.93
CA GLU A 761 0.10 27.83 24.93
C GLU A 761 0.02 29.38 24.99
N GLU A 762 -1.13 29.97 25.27
CA GLU A 762 -1.23 31.39 25.70
C GLU A 762 -1.67 31.50 27.17
N GLY A 763 -0.76 31.12 28.07
CA GLY A 763 -0.74 31.69 29.42
C GLY A 763 -0.38 30.72 30.53
N ARG A 764 0.91 30.69 30.90
CA ARG A 764 1.34 30.96 32.29
C ARG A 764 2.85 31.07 32.43
N GLU A 765 3.21 32.14 33.12
CA GLU A 765 4.54 32.57 33.51
C GLU A 765 4.84 32.09 34.96
N TRP A 766 6.06 31.60 35.19
CA TRP A 766 6.87 31.45 36.43
C TRP A 766 6.37 30.59 37.62
N GLU A 767 7.10 29.50 37.94
CA GLU A 767 8.00 29.36 39.13
C GLU A 767 8.68 27.96 39.21
N GLY A 768 10.02 27.95 39.29
CA GLY A 768 10.79 27.32 40.39
C GLY A 768 10.97 25.80 40.55
N GLU A 769 12.14 25.32 40.10
CA GLU A 769 13.05 24.32 40.71
C GLU A 769 12.62 22.86 41.03
N GLY A 770 13.28 21.92 40.32
CA GLY A 770 14.17 20.94 40.97
C GLY A 770 13.68 19.50 41.14
N GLY A 771 14.28 18.57 40.37
CA GLY A 771 14.30 17.14 40.74
C GLY A 771 14.31 16.19 39.55
N GLY A 772 15.49 15.75 39.12
CA GLY A 772 15.62 14.72 38.11
C GLY A 772 15.18 13.34 38.61
N SER A 773 14.44 12.61 37.78
CA SER A 773 14.45 11.15 37.80
C SER A 773 14.33 10.61 36.38
N GLN A 774 15.44 10.04 35.93
CA GLN A 774 15.61 9.15 34.80
C GLN A 774 14.50 8.07 34.80
N ILE A 775 13.62 8.10 33.81
CA ILE A 775 12.57 7.08 33.61
C ILE A 775 13.24 5.88 32.96
N ASP A 776 13.38 4.83 33.76
CA ASP A 776 13.84 3.49 33.36
C ASP A 776 12.68 2.76 32.68
N THR A 777 12.79 2.54 31.36
CA THR A 777 11.77 1.92 30.50
C THR A 777 11.77 0.39 30.55
N THR A 778 12.10 -0.21 31.70
CA THR A 778 12.16 -1.67 31.84
C THR A 778 11.09 -2.19 32.80
N LYS A 779 9.82 -2.14 32.37
CA LYS A 779 8.70 -2.94 32.92
C LYS A 779 7.43 -2.75 32.09
N THR A 780 7.32 -3.50 31.00
CA THR A 780 6.04 -3.66 30.29
C THR A 780 5.33 -4.87 30.89
N TYR A 781 4.23 -4.59 31.58
CA TYR A 781 3.26 -5.57 32.00
C TYR A 781 2.53 -6.12 30.78
N MET A 782 2.26 -7.43 30.82
CA MET A 782 1.29 -8.13 29.98
C MET A 782 -0.06 -7.43 30.05
N TRP A 783 -0.64 -7.10 28.90
CA TRP A 783 -1.99 -7.50 28.46
C TRP A 783 -1.98 -7.52 26.93
#